data_AF-A0A7R9JT41-F1
#
_entry.id   AF-A0A7R9JT41-F1
#
_cell.length_a   1.000
_cell.length_b   1.000
_cell.length_c   1.000
_cell.angle_alpha   90.00
_cell.angle_beta   90.00
_cell.angle_gamma   90.00
#
_symmetry.space_group_name_H-M   'P 1'
#
loop_
_entity.id
_entity.type
_entity.pdbx_description
1 polymer ?
#
loop_
_entity_poly.entity_id
_entity_poly.type
_entity_poly.pdbx_seq_one_letter_code
_entity_poly.pdbx_strand_id
1 'polypeptide(L)'
;MVLDRERSSSHSHRAQSSHLPSKDRDDLRVSWTVDFFEREWMSWEKNHQVETVRVQSPEGTRRVDVELADSILQLFEKVHDTFGLTDYGFALYRERGNKNELISSRSHSVRSCGVHHGDTIYLTPLNGALWSKDPASHPSTSKAVNNTPSGEPVIDAPSKFVPPRGPSLTLQEDDVDLQLWKLDGKVQRKKDDKFCRHGANACCVHCSPLEPFDEAYLKEQNVKHLSFHAYLRKLTAGVDRGKFASVEDISCRIKPGCKDHPPWPKGFCSKCQPNAITLNRQEYRHVDNVVFENPHLVERFLNYWRTTGHQRIGFLFGNYEIHSDVPLGIRATVAAIYEPPQESTRDSIVLLPDDKDALVDQLALQLGLHRVGWIFTDLVADDVTKGTVKHVRNIESHFLSAEECIMAGHFQNQHPNPCRFSPVGSFGSKFVTVCVTGKQKGVTSLLTIMCTPSGDSSNQVHMEGYGVSNQCMALVRDNCLVPTNVPELGYVRESTDKQYVPDVYYKEKDSYGNEVLRLARPLPVEYLLVDIPASTPLSPQYMFNADSNLTPFPVENRMVDGHIQDFNALSNYCQQFRPGHFLEAVSDFHFLLYISAMDMLPMKEYMSPILEAVRTKNSDLAENWSRSEHWATVEQLITASSSSLPTLSRHVALNNATVFNTTQQKQFQTI
;
A
#
# COMPACT_ATOMS: atom_id res chain seq x y z
N MET A 1 32.66 52.43 -65.03
CA MET A 1 31.53 53.31 -64.67
C MET A 1 30.74 52.64 -63.56
N VAL A 2 30.93 53.14 -62.33
CA VAL A 2 29.90 53.48 -61.33
C VAL A 2 28.63 52.58 -61.29
N LEU A 3 28.54 51.71 -60.28
CA LEU A 3 27.57 51.70 -59.14
C LEU A 3 26.19 51.09 -59.53
N ASP A 4 25.43 50.36 -58.71
CA ASP A 4 25.17 50.59 -57.28
C ASP A 4 24.70 49.33 -56.50
N ARG A 5 24.84 49.45 -55.19
CA ARG A 5 24.60 48.47 -54.11
C ARG A 5 23.23 48.69 -53.43
N GLU A 6 22.70 47.59 -52.91
CA GLU A 6 22.03 47.40 -51.59
C GLU A 6 21.04 48.45 -51.05
N ARG A 7 19.84 47.99 -50.66
CA ARG A 7 19.39 47.93 -49.24
C ARG A 7 18.00 47.32 -49.11
N SER A 8 17.84 46.42 -48.15
CA SER A 8 16.56 45.91 -47.65
C SER A 8 16.37 46.29 -46.19
N SER A 9 15.17 46.77 -45.85
CA SER A 9 14.67 46.85 -44.48
C SER A 9 13.14 46.91 -44.47
N SER A 10 12.56 46.45 -43.36
CA SER A 10 11.20 46.68 -42.84
C SER A 10 10.04 45.73 -43.24
N HIS A 11 9.69 44.88 -42.26
CA HIS A 11 8.39 44.75 -41.57
C HIS A 11 7.07 45.10 -42.29
N SER A 12 6.17 44.11 -42.36
CA SER A 12 4.96 43.96 -41.50
C SER A 12 3.66 43.57 -42.23
N HIS A 13 2.90 42.73 -41.51
CA HIS A 13 1.44 42.58 -41.48
C HIS A 13 0.64 41.96 -42.65
N ARG A 14 0.11 40.76 -42.34
CA ARG A 14 -1.33 40.42 -42.20
C ARG A 14 -2.17 40.29 -43.49
N ALA A 15 -2.65 39.07 -43.76
CA ALA A 15 -3.95 38.85 -44.40
C ALA A 15 -4.50 37.45 -44.06
N GLN A 16 -5.81 37.41 -43.80
CA GLN A 16 -6.62 36.24 -43.44
C GLN A 16 -7.15 35.50 -44.68
N SER A 17 -7.35 34.19 -44.47
CA SER A 17 -8.43 33.30 -44.94
C SER A 17 -8.73 33.12 -46.44
N SER A 18 -8.63 31.85 -46.87
CA SER A 18 -9.67 31.18 -47.67
C SER A 18 -9.80 29.72 -47.23
N HIS A 19 -11.04 29.22 -47.24
CA HIS A 19 -11.51 27.97 -46.65
C HIS A 19 -11.76 26.87 -47.72
N LEU A 20 -11.79 25.61 -47.24
CA LEU A 20 -12.39 24.36 -47.76
C LEU A 20 -11.42 23.29 -48.33
N PRO A 21 -11.73 21.96 -48.22
CA PRO A 21 -12.12 21.22 -46.99
C PRO A 21 -11.55 19.77 -46.89
N SER A 22 -11.72 19.18 -45.69
CA SER A 22 -11.80 17.76 -45.30
C SER A 22 -10.61 16.80 -45.51
N LYS A 23 -10.10 16.26 -44.40
CA LYS A 23 -10.30 14.84 -44.05
C LYS A 23 -9.94 14.58 -42.58
N ASP A 24 -10.88 13.94 -41.91
CA ASP A 24 -10.93 13.63 -40.48
C ASP A 24 -9.70 12.85 -39.99
N ARG A 25 -9.12 13.32 -38.88
CA ARG A 25 -8.33 12.53 -37.95
C ARG A 25 -9.00 12.69 -36.59
N ASP A 26 -9.76 11.68 -36.20
CA ASP A 26 -10.31 11.57 -34.86
C ASP A 26 -9.16 11.33 -33.88
N ASP A 27 -8.79 12.40 -33.18
CA ASP A 27 -7.85 12.42 -32.06
C ASP A 27 -8.70 12.30 -30.78
N LEU A 28 -9.16 11.08 -30.48
CA LEU A 28 -9.91 10.79 -29.25
C LEU A 28 -8.92 10.46 -28.13
N ARG A 29 -8.67 11.47 -27.30
CA ARG A 29 -7.82 11.44 -26.11
C ARG A 29 -8.56 10.86 -24.91
N VAL A 30 -7.77 10.19 -24.07
CA VAL A 30 -8.07 9.58 -22.78
C VAL A 30 -8.80 10.57 -21.84
N SER A 31 -9.96 10.18 -21.34
CA SER A 31 -10.66 10.87 -20.24
C SER A 31 -10.98 9.88 -19.12
N TRP A 32 -10.38 10.09 -17.96
CA TRP A 32 -10.74 9.42 -16.70
C TRP A 32 -11.71 10.32 -15.95
N THR A 33 -13.00 9.97 -15.90
CA THR A 33 -14.02 10.78 -15.21
C THR A 33 -14.12 10.42 -13.74
N VAL A 34 -13.91 11.43 -12.90
CA VAL A 34 -13.95 11.49 -11.42
C VAL A 34 -15.39 11.39 -10.86
N ASP A 35 -16.35 10.89 -11.63
CA ASP A 35 -17.80 10.99 -11.33
C ASP A 35 -18.32 9.94 -10.34
N PHE A 36 -17.54 8.90 -10.05
CA PHE A 36 -17.86 7.87 -9.06
C PHE A 36 -17.52 8.34 -7.63
N PHE A 37 -16.37 9.00 -7.47
CA PHE A 37 -15.85 9.45 -6.17
C PHE A 37 -16.71 10.51 -5.48
N GLU A 38 -17.34 11.42 -6.23
CA GLU A 38 -18.25 12.43 -5.62
C GLU A 38 -19.52 11.80 -5.02
N ARG A 39 -20.02 10.68 -5.56
CA ARG A 39 -21.30 10.09 -5.12
C ARG A 39 -21.16 9.27 -3.85
N GLU A 40 -20.11 8.47 -3.72
CA GLU A 40 -19.83 7.75 -2.47
C GLU A 40 -19.40 8.69 -1.35
N TRP A 41 -18.58 9.71 -1.64
CA TRP A 41 -18.20 10.75 -0.68
C TRP A 41 -19.42 11.47 -0.08
N MET A 42 -20.38 11.90 -0.92
CA MET A 42 -21.59 12.58 -0.42
C MET A 42 -22.53 11.66 0.40
N SER A 43 -22.50 10.35 0.15
CA SER A 43 -23.26 9.36 0.94
C SER A 43 -22.57 9.08 2.28
N TRP A 44 -21.24 8.95 2.26
CA TRP A 44 -20.42 8.75 3.45
C TRP A 44 -20.42 9.98 4.39
N GLU A 45 -20.30 11.20 3.84
CA GLU A 45 -20.33 12.46 4.59
C GLU A 45 -21.69 12.70 5.28
N LYS A 46 -22.81 12.23 4.71
CA LYS A 46 -24.13 12.26 5.35
C LYS A 46 -24.29 11.31 6.54
N ASN A 47 -23.46 10.26 6.62
CA ASN A 47 -23.56 9.21 7.64
C ASN A 47 -22.49 9.33 8.73
N HIS A 48 -21.34 9.96 8.45
CA HIS A 48 -20.22 10.15 9.40
C HIS A 48 -20.08 11.59 9.90
N GLN A 49 -21.20 12.32 9.97
CA GLN A 49 -21.22 13.64 10.59
C GLN A 49 -21.09 13.47 12.12
N VAL A 50 -19.88 13.77 12.63
CA VAL A 50 -19.58 13.80 14.06
C VAL A 50 -20.23 15.03 14.67
N GLU A 51 -21.12 14.80 15.62
CA GLU A 51 -21.83 15.82 16.38
C GLU A 51 -21.29 15.89 17.81
N THR A 52 -21.02 17.11 18.29
CA THR A 52 -20.61 17.31 19.68
C THR A 52 -21.82 17.65 20.53
N VAL A 53 -22.13 16.79 21.50
CA VAL A 53 -23.16 17.04 22.52
C VAL A 53 -22.54 17.44 23.84
N ARG A 54 -23.23 18.28 24.61
CA ARG A 54 -22.82 18.67 25.96
C ARG A 54 -23.48 17.75 26.96
N VAL A 55 -22.72 17.08 27.79
CA VAL A 55 -23.25 16.23 28.87
C VAL A 55 -23.01 16.93 30.19
N GLN A 56 -24.09 17.26 30.90
CA GLN A 56 -24.07 17.93 32.19
C GLN A 56 -24.28 16.91 33.31
N SER A 57 -23.27 16.77 34.17
CA SER A 57 -23.34 15.97 35.40
C SER A 57 -23.30 16.91 36.64
N PRO A 58 -23.57 16.37 37.84
CA PRO A 58 -23.34 17.06 39.11
C PRO A 58 -21.91 17.62 39.29
N GLU A 59 -20.90 17.03 38.64
CA GLU A 59 -19.49 17.45 38.74
C GLU A 59 -19.07 18.48 37.67
N GLY A 60 -19.89 18.70 36.65
CA GLY A 60 -19.60 19.65 35.58
C GLY A 60 -20.17 19.25 34.23
N THR A 61 -19.93 20.09 33.21
CA THR A 61 -20.35 19.80 31.84
C THR A 61 -19.14 19.46 30.98
N ARG A 62 -19.16 18.30 30.30
CA ARG A 62 -18.15 17.89 29.33
C ARG A 62 -18.76 17.76 27.93
N ARG A 63 -17.93 17.83 26.90
CA ARG A 63 -18.33 17.61 25.51
C ARG A 63 -18.04 16.18 25.13
N VAL A 64 -18.99 15.53 24.47
CA VAL A 64 -18.89 14.15 23.99
C VAL A 64 -19.18 14.15 22.50
N ASP A 65 -18.26 13.59 21.71
CA ASP A 65 -18.37 13.51 20.26
C ASP A 65 -19.06 12.21 19.86
N VAL A 66 -20.20 12.32 19.18
CA VAL A 66 -21.05 11.20 18.77
C VAL A 66 -21.36 11.27 17.29
N GLU A 67 -21.43 10.12 16.64
CA GLU A 67 -21.86 10.05 15.25
C GLU A 67 -23.38 9.90 15.21
N LEU A 68 -24.03 10.50 14.21
CA LEU A 68 -25.50 10.40 14.07
C LEU A 68 -25.97 8.95 13.88
N ALA A 69 -25.09 8.07 13.36
CA ALA A 69 -25.33 6.65 13.19
C ALA A 69 -25.07 5.83 14.47
N ASP A 70 -24.37 6.39 15.48
CA ASP A 70 -24.09 5.68 16.73
C ASP A 70 -25.39 5.20 17.38
N SER A 71 -25.37 4.00 17.93
CA SER A 71 -26.43 3.50 18.80
C SER A 71 -26.44 4.25 20.13
N ILE A 72 -27.59 4.30 20.81
CA ILE A 72 -27.66 4.89 22.15
C ILE A 72 -26.74 4.15 23.13
N LEU A 73 -26.51 2.84 22.95
CA LEU A 73 -25.51 2.12 23.75
C LEU A 73 -24.10 2.73 23.62
N GLN A 74 -23.66 3.03 22.39
CA GLN A 74 -22.35 3.65 22.15
C GLN A 74 -22.26 5.07 22.73
N LEU A 75 -23.38 5.81 22.76
CA LEU A 75 -23.45 7.08 23.49
C LEU A 75 -23.18 6.87 24.99
N PHE A 76 -23.74 5.84 25.62
CA PHE A 76 -23.47 5.54 27.03
C PHE A 76 -22.01 5.17 27.29
N GLU A 77 -21.38 4.36 26.41
CA GLU A 77 -19.95 4.01 26.49
C GLU A 77 -19.07 5.26 26.37
N LYS A 78 -19.33 6.12 25.38
CA LYS A 78 -18.60 7.38 25.19
C LYS A 78 -18.74 8.33 26.39
N VAL A 79 -19.93 8.39 27.00
CA VAL A 79 -20.17 9.18 28.21
C VAL A 79 -19.42 8.59 29.42
N HIS A 80 -19.46 7.27 29.59
CA HIS A 80 -18.72 6.58 30.63
C HIS A 80 -17.23 6.90 30.56
N ASP A 81 -16.63 6.79 29.38
CA ASP A 81 -15.20 7.03 29.16
C ASP A 81 -14.84 8.51 29.32
N THR A 82 -15.69 9.42 28.81
CA THR A 82 -15.45 10.86 28.91
C THR A 82 -15.47 11.36 30.36
N PHE A 83 -16.29 10.74 31.22
CA PHE A 83 -16.38 11.11 32.64
C PHE A 83 -15.53 10.24 33.57
N GLY A 84 -14.94 9.15 33.07
CA GLY A 84 -14.14 8.22 33.88
C GLY A 84 -14.96 7.57 34.99
N LEU A 85 -16.18 7.16 34.66
CA LEU A 85 -17.11 6.56 35.63
C LEU A 85 -16.64 5.15 36.02
N THR A 86 -16.98 4.71 37.24
CA THR A 86 -16.62 3.37 37.73
C THR A 86 -17.63 2.30 37.35
N ASP A 87 -18.87 2.69 37.10
CA ASP A 87 -19.96 1.80 36.70
C ASP A 87 -20.90 2.48 35.68
N TYR A 88 -21.78 1.66 35.10
CA TYR A 88 -22.87 2.13 34.24
C TYR A 88 -24.14 2.49 35.04
N GLY A 89 -24.01 2.79 36.33
CA GLY A 89 -25.12 3.12 37.24
C GLY A 89 -25.67 4.54 37.05
N PHE A 90 -25.77 5.02 35.82
CA PHE A 90 -26.24 6.36 35.48
C PHE A 90 -27.32 6.32 34.39
N ALA A 91 -28.19 7.33 34.41
CA ALA A 91 -29.20 7.55 33.38
C ALA A 91 -28.96 8.88 32.67
N LEU A 92 -29.27 8.93 31.37
CA LEU A 92 -29.15 10.11 30.52
C LEU A 92 -30.54 10.65 30.19
N TYR A 93 -30.72 11.98 30.32
CA TYR A 93 -31.98 12.66 30.08
C TYR A 93 -31.78 13.80 29.09
N ARG A 94 -32.77 14.04 28.23
CA ARG A 94 -32.70 15.14 27.25
C ARG A 94 -33.06 16.50 27.84
N GLU A 95 -33.83 16.52 28.93
CA GLU A 95 -34.34 17.75 29.54
C GLU A 95 -33.93 17.91 31.01
N ARG A 96 -33.85 19.18 31.44
CA ARG A 96 -33.55 19.54 32.81
C ARG A 96 -34.70 19.09 33.72
N GLY A 97 -34.37 18.36 34.79
CA GLY A 97 -35.36 17.82 35.74
C GLY A 97 -35.72 16.35 35.49
N ASN A 98 -34.82 15.57 34.88
CA ASN A 98 -34.92 14.12 34.68
C ASN A 98 -36.16 13.69 33.90
N LYS A 99 -36.48 14.45 32.84
CA LYS A 99 -37.56 14.15 31.90
C LYS A 99 -36.96 13.67 30.57
N ASN A 100 -37.70 12.82 29.85
CA ASN A 100 -37.30 12.24 28.58
C ASN A 100 -35.96 11.47 28.67
N GLU A 101 -36.02 10.32 29.33
CA GLU A 101 -34.89 9.39 29.49
C GLU A 101 -34.47 8.77 28.14
N LEU A 102 -33.17 8.72 27.90
CA LEU A 102 -32.56 7.99 26.80
C LEU A 102 -32.30 6.55 27.27
N ILE A 103 -33.13 5.63 26.79
CA ILE A 103 -33.00 4.20 27.12
C ILE A 103 -31.86 3.60 26.28
N SER A 104 -30.90 2.94 26.95
CA SER A 104 -29.82 2.23 26.28
C SER A 104 -30.37 1.16 25.33
N SER A 105 -30.07 1.29 24.04
CA SER A 105 -30.52 0.38 22.99
C SER A 105 -29.49 0.28 21.87
N ARG A 106 -29.37 -0.91 21.28
CA ARG A 106 -28.55 -1.19 20.09
C ARG A 106 -29.28 -0.92 18.77
N SER A 107 -30.61 -0.85 18.79
CA SER A 107 -31.44 -0.70 17.59
C SER A 107 -31.79 0.76 17.28
N HIS A 108 -31.70 1.65 18.26
CA HIS A 108 -31.96 3.08 18.10
C HIS A 108 -30.66 3.85 17.99
N SER A 109 -30.54 4.69 16.96
CA SER A 109 -29.42 5.60 16.79
C SER A 109 -29.66 6.94 17.50
N VAL A 110 -28.56 7.66 17.76
CA VAL A 110 -28.57 9.03 18.31
C VAL A 110 -29.48 9.94 17.48
N ARG A 111 -29.47 9.82 16.14
CA ARG A 111 -30.38 10.53 15.23
C ARG A 111 -31.85 10.18 15.47
N SER A 112 -32.17 8.89 15.64
CA SER A 112 -33.56 8.44 15.85
C SER A 112 -34.16 8.89 17.18
N CYS A 113 -33.31 9.16 18.19
CA CYS A 113 -33.72 9.70 19.47
C CYS A 113 -33.73 11.24 19.52
N GLY A 114 -33.50 11.90 18.37
CA GLY A 114 -33.64 13.34 18.17
C GLY A 114 -32.57 14.18 18.86
N VAL A 115 -31.37 13.64 19.08
CA VAL A 115 -30.23 14.37 19.66
C VAL A 115 -29.44 15.04 18.54
N HIS A 116 -29.19 16.35 18.68
CA HIS A 116 -28.53 17.18 17.66
C HIS A 116 -27.26 17.88 18.19
N HIS A 117 -26.48 18.48 17.27
CA HIS A 117 -25.30 19.26 17.62
C HIS A 117 -25.58 20.31 18.69
N GLY A 118 -24.76 20.33 19.74
CA GLY A 118 -24.84 21.35 20.78
C GLY A 118 -25.96 21.15 21.81
N ASP A 119 -26.78 20.10 21.68
CA ASP A 119 -27.78 19.74 22.68
C ASP A 119 -27.11 19.43 24.03
N THR A 120 -27.86 19.67 25.11
CA THR A 120 -27.41 19.38 26.48
C THR A 120 -28.14 18.17 27.03
N ILE A 121 -27.40 17.08 27.27
CA ILE A 121 -27.86 15.84 27.89
C ILE A 121 -27.52 15.90 29.38
N TYR A 122 -28.44 15.50 30.25
CA TYR A 122 -28.26 15.52 31.69
C TYR A 122 -27.98 14.12 32.20
N LEU A 123 -26.85 13.95 32.88
CA LEU A 123 -26.45 12.69 33.50
C LEU A 123 -26.86 12.70 34.97
N THR A 124 -27.62 11.67 35.38
CA THR A 124 -28.01 11.48 36.79
C THR A 124 -27.53 10.13 37.31
N PRO A 125 -26.83 10.09 38.46
CA PRO A 125 -26.50 8.84 39.16
C PRO A 125 -27.76 8.13 39.66
N LEU A 126 -27.87 6.83 39.42
CA LEU A 126 -28.94 5.99 39.98
C LEU A 126 -28.59 5.49 41.40
N ASN A 127 -27.30 5.28 41.70
CA ASN A 127 -26.83 4.70 42.97
C ASN A 127 -25.94 5.61 43.84
N GLY A 128 -25.90 6.92 43.57
CA GLY A 128 -25.26 7.92 44.44
C GLY A 128 -23.72 7.90 44.52
N ALA A 129 -23.03 6.93 43.93
CA ALA A 129 -21.57 6.84 43.89
C ALA A 129 -21.07 6.47 42.47
N LEU A 130 -21.08 7.44 41.56
CA LEU A 130 -20.53 7.28 40.20
C LEU A 130 -19.01 7.55 40.11
N TRP A 131 -18.46 8.20 41.14
CA TRP A 131 -17.08 8.67 41.19
C TRP A 131 -16.43 8.12 42.46
N SER A 132 -15.25 7.53 42.31
CA SER A 132 -14.43 7.03 43.41
C SER A 132 -14.13 8.16 44.39
N LYS A 133 -14.68 8.10 45.61
CA LYS A 133 -14.16 8.88 46.73
C LYS A 133 -12.95 8.15 47.30
N ASP A 134 -11.82 8.84 47.39
CA ASP A 134 -10.64 8.38 48.11
C ASP A 134 -11.00 7.97 49.56
N PRO A 135 -10.35 6.95 50.15
CA PRO A 135 -10.67 6.52 51.50
C PRO A 135 -10.31 7.62 52.51
N ALA A 136 -11.33 8.08 53.22
CA ALA A 136 -11.29 9.12 54.23
C ALA A 136 -10.45 8.77 55.47
N SER A 137 -9.95 9.81 56.16
CA SER A 137 -10.10 9.89 57.63
C SER A 137 -10.11 11.34 58.15
N HIS A 138 -11.34 11.85 58.27
CA HIS A 138 -11.93 12.54 59.42
C HIS A 138 -11.40 13.89 59.99
N PRO A 139 -12.29 14.65 60.69
CA PRO A 139 -12.35 16.10 60.58
C PRO A 139 -12.14 16.86 61.90
N SER A 140 -11.97 18.18 61.73
CA SER A 140 -12.40 19.28 62.61
C SER A 140 -11.63 19.62 63.90
N THR A 141 -11.05 20.83 63.84
CA THR A 141 -11.05 21.91 64.86
C THR A 141 -10.35 21.69 66.21
N SER A 142 -9.30 22.47 66.47
CA SER A 142 -9.43 23.78 67.16
C SER A 142 -8.07 24.34 67.61
N LYS A 143 -7.93 25.68 67.51
CA LYS A 143 -6.96 26.56 68.23
C LYS A 143 -5.48 26.38 67.86
N ALA A 144 -4.60 27.37 67.80
CA ALA A 144 -4.63 28.82 67.91
C ALA A 144 -3.17 29.28 67.63
N VAL A 145 -3.00 30.48 67.06
CA VAL A 145 -1.94 31.45 67.47
C VAL A 145 -0.48 31.14 67.05
N ASN A 146 0.00 31.82 65.99
CA ASN A 146 0.99 32.93 66.01
C ASN A 146 2.01 32.98 64.84
N ASN A 147 2.06 34.19 64.26
CA ASN A 147 3.23 34.97 63.77
C ASN A 147 4.02 34.57 62.50
N THR A 148 3.78 35.38 61.46
CA THR A 148 4.71 36.04 60.51
C THR A 148 6.15 36.35 61.03
N PRO A 149 7.12 36.78 60.19
CA PRO A 149 7.30 36.67 58.71
C PRO A 149 8.77 36.39 58.24
N SER A 150 8.95 36.31 56.92
CA SER A 150 10.14 36.70 56.12
C SER A 150 11.44 35.89 56.19
N GLY A 151 11.92 35.48 55.01
CA GLY A 151 13.30 35.06 54.77
C GLY A 151 13.49 34.28 53.48
N GLU A 152 13.55 34.96 52.33
CA GLU A 152 14.31 34.48 51.15
C GLU A 152 15.81 34.38 51.52
N PRO A 153 16.62 33.46 50.95
CA PRO A 153 16.96 33.51 49.52
C PRO A 153 17.19 32.18 48.75
N VAL A 154 16.97 32.30 47.45
CA VAL A 154 17.49 31.60 46.25
C VAL A 154 18.63 30.59 46.46
N ILE A 155 18.44 29.34 46.00
CA ILE A 155 19.46 28.53 45.30
C ILE A 155 18.78 27.58 44.29
N ASP A 156 19.42 27.43 43.14
CA ASP A 156 18.98 26.89 41.85
C ASP A 156 19.24 25.37 41.66
N ALA A 157 18.57 24.78 40.65
CA ALA A 157 18.73 23.45 40.01
C ALA A 157 17.93 22.22 40.55
N PRO A 158 17.67 21.19 39.71
CA PRO A 158 16.90 21.19 38.46
C PRO A 158 15.71 20.19 38.52
N SER A 159 14.53 20.59 38.06
CA SER A 159 13.35 19.72 38.02
C SER A 159 13.43 18.71 36.87
N LYS A 160 13.55 17.43 37.22
CA LYS A 160 13.33 16.30 36.30
C LYS A 160 11.89 16.34 35.80
N PHE A 161 11.71 16.64 34.51
CA PHE A 161 10.44 16.43 33.82
C PHE A 161 10.22 14.92 33.66
N VAL A 162 9.21 14.38 34.35
CA VAL A 162 8.60 13.09 34.03
C VAL A 162 7.41 13.39 33.11
N PRO A 163 7.41 12.96 31.84
CA PRO A 163 6.25 13.14 30.99
C PRO A 163 5.10 12.23 31.48
N PRO A 164 3.84 12.70 31.39
CA PRO A 164 2.69 11.93 31.81
C PRO A 164 2.46 10.75 30.85
N ARG A 165 2.36 9.54 31.41
CA ARG A 165 1.98 8.32 30.68
C ARG A 165 0.49 8.40 30.31
N GLY A 166 0.19 8.68 29.04
CA GLY A 166 -1.04 8.22 28.40
C GLY A 166 -0.96 6.71 28.09
N PRO A 167 -2.08 6.06 27.71
CA PRO A 167 -2.07 4.65 27.38
C PRO A 167 -1.19 4.44 26.15
N SER A 168 -0.05 3.78 26.34
CA SER A 168 0.82 3.36 25.25
C SER A 168 0.04 2.34 24.43
N LEU A 169 -0.49 2.73 23.27
CA LEU A 169 -0.59 1.80 22.15
C LEU A 169 0.83 1.25 21.98
N THR A 170 1.04 -0.02 22.33
CA THR A 170 2.33 -0.67 22.11
C THR A 170 2.55 -0.71 20.61
N LEU A 171 3.38 0.23 20.11
CA LEU A 171 3.82 0.26 18.73
C LEU A 171 4.49 -1.08 18.42
N GLN A 172 3.86 -1.89 17.56
CA GLN A 172 4.42 -3.14 17.08
C GLN A 172 5.15 -2.85 15.77
N GLU A 173 6.48 -2.85 15.82
CA GLU A 173 7.34 -2.75 14.62
C GLU A 173 7.48 -4.12 13.95
N ASP A 174 7.79 -4.10 12.65
CA ASP A 174 7.98 -5.34 11.88
C ASP A 174 9.20 -6.11 12.37
N ASP A 175 9.16 -7.44 12.24
CA ASP A 175 10.26 -8.32 12.66
C ASP A 175 11.60 -7.96 12.00
N VAL A 176 11.58 -7.52 10.74
CA VAL A 176 12.78 -7.06 10.02
C VAL A 176 13.40 -5.83 10.69
N ASP A 177 12.59 -4.88 11.16
CA ASP A 177 13.08 -3.68 11.82
C ASP A 177 13.71 -4.04 13.17
N LEU A 178 13.05 -4.91 13.93
CA LEU A 178 13.57 -5.41 15.20
C LEU A 178 14.91 -6.14 15.05
N GLN A 179 15.12 -6.84 13.94
CA GLN A 179 16.41 -7.46 13.61
C GLN A 179 17.45 -6.41 13.23
N LEU A 180 17.11 -5.46 12.36
CA LEU A 180 18.02 -4.38 11.92
C LEU A 180 18.46 -3.48 13.08
N TRP A 181 17.60 -3.26 14.08
CA TRP A 181 17.96 -2.48 15.27
C TRP A 181 19.13 -3.08 16.06
N LYS A 182 19.29 -4.41 16.02
CA LYS A 182 20.37 -5.14 16.70
C LYS A 182 21.70 -5.08 15.94
N LEU A 183 21.67 -4.71 14.66
CA LEU A 183 22.85 -4.58 13.82
C LEU A 183 23.43 -3.16 13.90
N ASP A 184 24.77 -3.06 13.91
CA ASP A 184 25.46 -1.77 13.84
C ASP A 184 25.51 -1.23 12.40
N GLY A 185 25.50 -2.13 11.42
CA GLY A 185 25.53 -1.82 9.99
C GLY A 185 26.89 -1.35 9.48
N LYS A 186 27.94 -1.44 10.30
CA LYS A 186 29.25 -0.90 9.94
C LYS A 186 29.92 -1.76 8.86
N VAL A 187 30.41 -1.09 7.82
CA VAL A 187 31.05 -1.77 6.69
C VAL A 187 32.52 -2.02 7.02
N GLN A 188 32.90 -3.29 7.10
CA GLN A 188 34.27 -3.70 7.42
C GLN A 188 35.20 -3.47 6.23
N ARG A 189 36.26 -2.69 6.42
CA ARG A 189 37.29 -2.48 5.40
C ARG A 189 38.42 -3.50 5.51
N LYS A 190 38.92 -3.94 4.35
CA LYS A 190 40.16 -4.73 4.30
C LYS A 190 41.35 -3.82 4.62
N LYS A 191 42.42 -4.41 5.16
CA LYS A 191 43.68 -3.70 5.39
C LYS A 191 44.25 -3.24 4.04
N ASP A 192 44.55 -1.96 3.93
CA ASP A 192 45.25 -1.40 2.77
C ASP A 192 46.76 -1.64 2.90
N ASP A 193 47.33 -2.43 1.99
CA ASP A 193 48.75 -2.80 2.03
C ASP A 193 49.71 -1.61 1.88
N LYS A 194 49.27 -0.50 1.28
CA LYS A 194 50.10 0.69 1.03
C LYS A 194 50.04 1.68 2.18
N PHE A 195 48.87 1.86 2.78
CA PHE A 195 48.63 2.91 3.78
C PHE A 195 48.50 2.40 5.23
N CYS A 196 48.24 1.10 5.45
CA CYS A 196 48.11 0.56 6.80
C CYS A 196 49.44 0.11 7.41
N ARG A 197 50.04 0.96 8.24
CA ARG A 197 51.28 0.67 8.97
C ARG A 197 51.03 0.19 10.40
N HIS A 198 50.30 -0.90 10.55
CA HIS A 198 50.00 -1.52 11.84
C HIS A 198 49.90 -3.05 11.75
N GLY A 199 50.00 -3.73 12.90
CA GLY A 199 49.83 -5.18 13.01
C GLY A 199 48.41 -5.66 12.69
N ALA A 200 48.18 -6.98 12.66
CA ALA A 200 46.92 -7.59 12.24
C ALA A 200 45.70 -7.22 13.11
N ASN A 201 45.90 -7.01 14.42
CA ASN A 201 44.82 -6.73 15.38
C ASN A 201 44.62 -5.23 15.67
N ALA A 202 45.36 -4.36 14.98
CA ALA A 202 45.21 -2.92 15.10
C ALA A 202 44.45 -2.37 13.89
N CYS A 203 43.80 -1.21 14.05
CA CYS A 203 43.14 -0.49 12.96
C CYS A 203 43.63 0.95 12.88
N CYS A 204 43.73 1.49 11.67
CA CYS A 204 43.96 2.91 11.41
C CYS A 204 42.80 3.51 10.59
N VAL A 205 42.91 4.79 10.25
CA VAL A 205 41.91 5.53 9.46
C VAL A 205 41.64 4.92 8.08
N HIS A 206 42.54 4.09 7.54
CA HIS A 206 42.38 3.44 6.23
C HIS A 206 41.70 2.07 6.30
N CYS A 207 41.58 1.46 7.48
CA CYS A 207 40.97 0.13 7.64
C CYS A 207 39.93 0.06 8.78
N SER A 208 39.65 1.17 9.48
CA SER A 208 38.55 1.23 10.44
C SER A 208 37.21 0.99 9.73
N PRO A 209 36.21 0.41 10.39
CA PRO A 209 34.89 0.23 9.78
C PRO A 209 34.30 1.57 9.34
N LEU A 210 33.64 1.59 8.19
CA LEU A 210 32.89 2.75 7.70
C LEU A 210 31.48 2.75 8.30
N GLU A 211 30.93 3.95 8.44
CA GLU A 211 29.53 4.10 8.85
C GLU A 211 28.58 3.66 7.71
N PRO A 212 27.37 3.16 8.01
CA PRO A 212 26.41 2.69 7.01
C PRO A 212 26.00 3.77 5.98
N PHE A 213 26.17 5.04 6.34
CA PHE A 213 25.79 6.22 5.56
C PHE A 213 26.98 6.95 4.92
N ASP A 214 28.14 6.28 4.77
CA ASP A 214 29.31 6.84 4.11
C ASP A 214 29.07 7.05 2.60
N GLU A 215 29.10 8.30 2.14
CA GLU A 215 28.76 8.67 0.77
C GLU A 215 29.75 8.12 -0.27
N ALA A 216 31.04 8.00 0.09
CA ALA A 216 32.06 7.52 -0.82
C ALA A 216 31.87 6.02 -1.11
N TYR A 217 31.60 5.24 -0.06
CA TYR A 217 31.31 3.82 -0.19
C TYR A 217 30.04 3.55 -1.01
N LEU A 218 28.95 4.25 -0.71
CA LEU A 218 27.68 4.04 -1.41
C LEU A 218 27.79 4.38 -2.90
N LYS A 219 28.54 5.43 -3.24
CA LYS A 219 28.82 5.79 -4.64
C LYS A 219 29.65 4.72 -5.35
N GLU A 220 30.64 4.12 -4.69
CA GLU A 220 31.44 3.02 -5.23
C GLU A 220 30.59 1.78 -5.51
N GLN A 221 29.61 1.48 -4.63
CA GLN A 221 28.68 0.36 -4.79
C GLN A 221 27.47 0.66 -5.70
N ASN A 222 27.43 1.84 -6.34
CA ASN A 222 26.30 2.31 -7.16
C ASN A 222 24.95 2.34 -6.42
N VAL A 223 24.99 2.55 -5.10
CA VAL A 223 23.79 2.69 -4.26
C VAL A 223 23.33 4.15 -4.33
N LYS A 224 22.17 4.38 -4.97
CA LYS A 224 21.62 5.73 -5.20
C LYS A 224 21.00 6.38 -3.96
N HIS A 225 20.47 5.57 -3.04
CA HIS A 225 19.72 6.03 -1.86
C HIS A 225 20.21 5.30 -0.61
N LEU A 226 20.20 5.99 0.53
CA LEU A 226 20.39 5.36 1.82
C LEU A 226 19.23 4.41 2.13
N SER A 227 19.51 3.28 2.78
CA SER A 227 18.45 2.53 3.45
C SER A 227 17.85 3.39 4.56
N PHE A 228 16.56 3.23 4.84
CA PHE A 228 15.90 4.01 5.89
C PHE A 228 16.57 3.83 7.26
N HIS A 229 17.03 2.62 7.58
CA HIS A 229 17.77 2.37 8.82
C HIS A 229 19.14 3.06 8.84
N ALA A 230 19.89 3.10 7.73
CA ALA A 230 21.12 3.89 7.64
C ALA A 230 20.85 5.40 7.81
N TYR A 231 19.73 5.90 7.28
CA TYR A 231 19.28 7.27 7.48
C TYR A 231 18.95 7.57 8.96
N LEU A 232 18.26 6.67 9.66
CA LEU A 232 18.02 6.80 11.10
C LEU A 232 19.33 6.73 11.91
N ARG A 233 20.31 5.92 11.49
CA ARG A 233 21.66 5.93 12.09
C ARG A 233 22.37 7.27 11.87
N LYS A 234 22.28 7.86 10.67
CA LYS A 234 22.82 9.20 10.36
C LYS A 234 22.24 10.27 11.28
N LEU A 235 20.93 10.25 11.54
CA LEU A 235 20.26 11.19 12.45
C LEU A 235 20.66 11.00 13.92
N THR A 236 20.99 9.77 14.32
CA THR A 236 21.28 9.41 15.72
C THR A 236 22.77 9.37 16.08
N ALA A 237 23.67 9.43 15.09
CA ALA A 237 25.13 9.35 15.24
C ALA A 237 25.78 10.56 15.96
N GLY A 238 25.03 11.64 16.23
CA GLY A 238 25.53 12.83 16.92
C GLY A 238 25.87 12.61 18.41
N VAL A 239 26.46 13.63 19.03
CA VAL A 239 26.89 13.62 20.45
C VAL A 239 25.74 13.26 21.41
N ASP A 240 24.52 13.63 21.04
CA ASP A 240 23.30 13.38 21.82
C ASP A 240 22.76 11.94 21.71
N ARG A 241 23.41 11.07 20.92
CA ARG A 241 23.02 9.66 20.69
C ARG A 241 21.54 9.47 20.38
N GLY A 242 20.98 10.38 19.57
CA GLY A 242 19.58 10.31 19.15
C GLY A 242 18.56 10.80 20.18
N LYS A 243 18.96 11.42 21.30
CA LYS A 243 18.02 11.95 22.31
C LYS A 243 16.97 12.92 21.74
N PHE A 244 17.33 13.64 20.68
CA PHE A 244 16.46 14.60 19.97
C PHE A 244 16.16 14.19 18.53
N ALA A 245 16.52 12.96 18.14
CA ALA A 245 16.21 12.47 16.81
C ALA A 245 14.72 12.17 16.73
N SER A 246 14.01 12.94 15.90
CA SER A 246 12.62 12.69 15.56
C SER A 246 12.45 12.78 14.06
N VAL A 247 11.60 11.90 13.51
CA VAL A 247 11.14 11.98 12.13
C VAL A 247 9.68 12.39 12.14
N GLU A 248 9.35 13.47 11.45
CA GLU A 248 7.99 14.00 11.41
C GLU A 248 7.49 14.02 9.97
N ASP A 249 6.27 13.52 9.78
CA ASP A 249 5.61 13.61 8.48
C ASP A 249 5.17 15.04 8.21
N ILE A 250 5.27 15.43 6.94
CA ILE A 250 4.80 16.72 6.47
C ILE A 250 3.27 16.75 6.56
N SER A 251 2.72 17.86 7.04
CA SER A 251 1.27 18.11 7.04
C SER A 251 0.96 19.38 6.26
N CYS A 252 0.04 19.25 5.30
CA CYS A 252 -0.44 20.36 4.48
C CYS A 252 -1.71 21.00 5.05
N ARG A 253 -2.22 20.50 6.19
CA ARG A 253 -3.45 20.98 6.82
C ARG A 253 -3.16 22.05 7.86
N ILE A 254 -4.11 22.96 8.03
CA ILE A 254 -4.09 23.91 9.16
C ILE A 254 -4.21 23.11 10.46
N LYS A 255 -3.30 23.36 11.41
CA LYS A 255 -3.31 22.69 12.71
C LYS A 255 -4.63 22.99 13.43
N PRO A 256 -5.42 21.96 13.82
CA PRO A 256 -6.66 22.18 14.53
C PRO A 256 -6.40 22.69 15.96
N GLY A 257 -7.40 23.36 16.55
CA GLY A 257 -7.37 23.74 17.97
C GLY A 257 -6.61 25.03 18.30
N CYS A 258 -6.37 25.91 17.32
CA CYS A 258 -5.85 27.26 17.61
C CYS A 258 -6.90 28.08 18.36
N LYS A 259 -6.50 28.73 19.47
CA LYS A 259 -7.39 29.53 20.33
C LYS A 259 -7.47 31.00 19.91
N ASP A 260 -6.56 31.46 19.04
CA ASP A 260 -6.36 32.87 18.71
C ASP A 260 -7.29 33.35 17.56
N HIS A 261 -8.02 32.44 16.90
CA HIS A 261 -8.94 32.75 15.80
C HIS A 261 -10.07 31.72 15.70
N PRO A 262 -11.20 32.06 15.03
CA PRO A 262 -12.22 31.09 14.66
C PRO A 262 -11.66 29.99 13.74
N PRO A 263 -12.24 28.78 13.71
CA PRO A 263 -11.77 27.72 12.81
C PRO A 263 -11.85 28.14 11.33
N TRP A 264 -10.93 27.58 10.52
CA TRP A 264 -10.95 27.74 9.06
C TRP A 264 -12.33 27.35 8.49
N PRO A 265 -12.91 28.12 7.55
CA PRO A 265 -12.35 29.23 6.78
C PRO A 265 -12.45 30.64 7.36
N LYS A 266 -13.02 30.79 8.55
CA LYS A 266 -13.31 32.13 9.12
C LYS A 266 -12.07 32.87 9.62
N GLY A 267 -10.96 32.17 9.83
CA GLY A 267 -9.67 32.76 10.18
C GLY A 267 -8.58 31.71 10.33
N PHE A 268 -7.33 32.14 10.19
CA PHE A 268 -6.13 31.37 10.51
C PHE A 268 -5.02 32.31 10.96
N CYS A 269 -4.03 31.81 11.70
CA CYS A 269 -2.84 32.56 12.09
C CYS A 269 -1.57 31.86 11.59
N SER A 270 -0.45 32.58 11.62
CA SER A 270 0.86 32.04 11.23
C SER A 270 1.34 30.85 12.08
N LYS A 271 0.78 30.65 13.28
CA LYS A 271 1.14 29.51 14.16
C LYS A 271 0.43 28.21 13.76
N CYS A 272 -0.79 28.31 13.23
CA CYS A 272 -1.56 27.12 12.80
C CYS A 272 -1.40 26.84 11.31
N GLN A 273 -0.98 27.84 10.52
CA GLN A 273 -0.69 27.71 9.11
C GLN A 273 0.45 26.71 8.91
N PRO A 274 0.31 25.72 8.00
CA PRO A 274 1.41 24.86 7.63
C PRO A 274 2.44 25.66 6.83
N ASN A 275 3.71 25.34 7.01
CA ASN A 275 4.79 26.01 6.28
C ASN A 275 4.71 25.68 4.78
N ALA A 276 5.21 26.60 3.95
CA ALA A 276 5.46 26.31 2.55
C ALA A 276 6.39 25.10 2.41
N ILE A 277 6.11 24.23 1.45
CA ILE A 277 6.83 22.97 1.24
C ILE A 277 7.80 23.18 0.11
N THR A 278 9.08 22.85 0.31
CA THR A 278 10.06 22.79 -0.77
C THR A 278 10.41 21.34 -1.03
N LEU A 279 9.99 20.84 -2.19
CA LEU A 279 10.22 19.48 -2.65
C LEU A 279 11.71 19.28 -2.96
N ASN A 280 12.33 18.41 -2.16
CA ASN A 280 13.69 17.93 -2.40
C ASN A 280 13.67 16.46 -2.79
N ARG A 281 14.66 16.01 -3.54
CA ARG A 281 14.84 14.58 -3.80
C ARG A 281 15.12 13.86 -2.47
N GLN A 282 14.36 12.81 -2.19
CA GLN A 282 14.49 12.07 -0.94
C GLN A 282 15.81 11.28 -0.94
N GLU A 283 16.64 11.45 0.08
CA GLU A 283 17.98 10.82 0.15
C GLU A 283 17.95 9.34 0.54
N TYR A 284 16.81 8.86 1.04
CA TYR A 284 16.64 7.51 1.57
C TYR A 284 15.39 6.83 1.02
N ARG A 285 15.30 5.52 1.19
CA ARG A 285 14.12 4.71 0.85
C ARG A 285 13.84 3.66 1.91
N HIS A 286 12.57 3.30 2.08
CA HIS A 286 12.14 2.31 3.07
C HIS A 286 12.41 0.87 2.64
N VAL A 287 12.40 0.60 1.32
CA VAL A 287 12.74 -0.69 0.73
C VAL A 287 13.79 -0.45 -0.36
N ASP A 288 14.84 -1.26 -0.33
CA ASP A 288 16.00 -1.15 -1.21
C ASP A 288 15.93 -2.02 -2.46
N ASN A 289 15.12 -3.09 -2.42
CA ASN A 289 14.97 -4.02 -3.53
C ASN A 289 13.62 -4.75 -3.44
N VAL A 290 12.98 -5.01 -4.58
CA VAL A 290 11.83 -5.91 -4.71
C VAL A 290 12.29 -7.19 -5.40
N VAL A 291 12.16 -8.32 -4.74
CA VAL A 291 12.61 -9.62 -5.23
C VAL A 291 11.38 -10.51 -5.46
N PHE A 292 11.14 -10.93 -6.70
CA PHE A 292 10.17 -11.98 -6.98
C PHE A 292 10.81 -13.34 -6.74
N GLU A 293 10.20 -14.20 -5.93
CA GLU A 293 10.76 -15.51 -5.56
C GLU A 293 11.17 -16.34 -6.79
N ASN A 294 10.34 -16.29 -7.83
CA ASN A 294 10.57 -16.96 -9.09
C ASN A 294 9.94 -16.19 -10.27
N PRO A 295 10.43 -16.41 -11.51
CA PRO A 295 9.86 -15.76 -12.70
C PRO A 295 8.43 -16.19 -13.02
N HIS A 296 7.99 -17.38 -12.58
CA HIS A 296 6.68 -17.93 -12.92
C HIS A 296 5.53 -17.07 -12.37
N LEU A 297 5.71 -16.41 -11.22
CA LEU A 297 4.74 -15.46 -10.66
C LEU A 297 4.36 -14.38 -11.68
N VAL A 298 5.38 -13.77 -12.29
CA VAL A 298 5.16 -12.65 -13.21
C VAL A 298 4.68 -13.16 -14.57
N GLU A 299 5.16 -14.32 -15.01
CA GLU A 299 4.63 -14.97 -16.21
C GLU A 299 3.13 -15.26 -16.10
N ARG A 300 2.68 -15.80 -14.96
CA ARG A 300 1.27 -16.08 -14.69
C ARG A 300 0.42 -14.81 -14.68
N PHE A 301 0.95 -13.71 -14.14
CA PHE A 301 0.33 -12.39 -14.18
C PHE A 301 0.21 -11.86 -15.62
N LEU A 302 1.30 -11.92 -16.40
CA LEU A 302 1.37 -11.47 -17.79
C LEU A 302 0.50 -12.27 -18.77
N ASN A 303 0.17 -13.52 -18.45
CA ASN A 303 -0.72 -14.34 -19.28
C ASN A 303 -2.07 -13.68 -19.54
N TYR A 304 -2.60 -12.88 -18.60
CA TYR A 304 -3.84 -12.14 -18.85
C TYR A 304 -3.70 -11.16 -20.02
N TRP A 305 -2.63 -10.36 -20.02
CA TRP A 305 -2.36 -9.42 -21.10
C TRP A 305 -2.08 -10.14 -22.43
N ARG A 306 -1.41 -11.29 -22.42
CA ARG A 306 -1.15 -12.08 -23.64
C ARG A 306 -2.44 -12.60 -24.29
N THR A 307 -3.41 -13.01 -23.48
CA THR A 307 -4.68 -13.55 -23.97
C THR A 307 -5.64 -12.45 -24.40
N THR A 308 -5.68 -11.32 -23.69
CA THR A 308 -6.71 -10.27 -23.87
C THR A 308 -6.22 -9.01 -24.58
N GLY A 309 -4.92 -8.71 -24.48
CA GLY A 309 -4.33 -7.42 -24.85
C GLY A 309 -4.70 -6.26 -23.91
N HIS A 310 -5.37 -6.52 -22.78
CA HIS A 310 -5.75 -5.50 -21.79
C HIS A 310 -4.73 -5.45 -20.65
N GLN A 311 -4.55 -4.26 -20.07
CA GLN A 311 -3.65 -4.07 -18.94
C GLN A 311 -4.21 -4.70 -17.66
N ARG A 312 -3.35 -4.93 -16.67
CA ARG A 312 -3.74 -5.59 -15.42
C ARG A 312 -3.07 -4.99 -14.21
N ILE A 313 -3.75 -5.01 -13.07
CA ILE A 313 -3.23 -4.64 -11.76
C ILE A 313 -3.35 -5.83 -10.79
N GLY A 314 -2.41 -5.95 -9.85
CA GLY A 314 -2.44 -6.93 -8.77
C GLY A 314 -1.74 -6.42 -7.51
N PHE A 315 -2.09 -7.00 -6.37
CA PHE A 315 -1.43 -6.78 -5.08
C PHE A 315 -0.36 -7.84 -4.83
N LEU A 316 0.80 -7.39 -4.35
CA LEU A 316 1.96 -8.23 -4.08
C LEU A 316 1.91 -8.70 -2.63
N PHE A 317 1.91 -10.02 -2.44
CA PHE A 317 1.97 -10.66 -1.13
C PHE A 317 3.32 -11.32 -0.92
N GLY A 318 3.92 -11.07 0.24
CA GLY A 318 5.34 -11.35 0.47
C GLY A 318 5.78 -11.04 1.89
N ASN A 319 7.10 -10.98 2.08
CA ASN A 319 7.72 -10.65 3.35
C ASN A 319 8.83 -9.62 3.18
N TYR A 320 9.11 -8.86 4.24
CA TYR A 320 10.27 -7.98 4.31
C TYR A 320 11.46 -8.71 4.94
N GLU A 321 12.60 -8.70 4.27
CA GLU A 321 13.81 -9.38 4.69
C GLU A 321 15.00 -8.42 4.69
N ILE A 322 16.06 -8.77 5.44
CA ILE A 322 17.32 -8.02 5.42
C ILE A 322 17.98 -8.19 4.06
N HIS A 323 18.36 -7.07 3.44
CA HIS A 323 19.15 -7.04 2.22
C HIS A 323 20.62 -6.79 2.56
N SER A 324 21.49 -7.75 2.23
CA SER A 324 22.91 -7.70 2.58
C SER A 324 23.75 -6.74 1.72
N ASP A 325 23.31 -6.45 0.49
CA ASP A 325 24.14 -5.71 -0.48
C ASP A 325 24.09 -4.20 -0.23
N VAL A 326 23.10 -3.75 0.55
CA VAL A 326 22.98 -2.36 1.02
C VAL A 326 23.11 -2.36 2.55
N PRO A 327 23.96 -1.51 3.16
CA PRO A 327 24.08 -1.43 4.61
C PRO A 327 22.73 -1.16 5.29
N LEU A 328 22.33 -2.06 6.19
CA LEU A 328 21.03 -2.03 6.88
C LEU A 328 19.83 -1.97 5.91
N GLY A 329 19.97 -2.57 4.73
CA GLY A 329 18.94 -2.55 3.71
C GLY A 329 17.79 -3.50 3.97
N ILE A 330 16.64 -3.20 3.37
CA ILE A 330 15.44 -4.06 3.38
C ILE A 330 15.10 -4.46 1.95
N ARG A 331 14.79 -5.73 1.73
CA ARG A 331 14.15 -6.18 0.49
C ARG A 331 12.74 -6.69 0.75
N ALA A 332 11.84 -6.46 -0.19
CA ALA A 332 10.52 -7.06 -0.23
C ALA A 332 10.56 -8.31 -1.12
N THR A 333 10.40 -9.49 -0.53
CA THR A 333 10.35 -10.77 -1.24
C THR A 333 8.89 -11.12 -1.54
N VAL A 334 8.53 -11.21 -2.82
CA VAL A 334 7.16 -11.47 -3.30
C VAL A 334 6.97 -12.95 -3.58
N ALA A 335 5.96 -13.54 -2.92
CA ALA A 335 5.60 -14.95 -3.04
C ALA A 335 4.30 -15.19 -3.84
N ALA A 336 3.38 -14.22 -3.86
CA ALA A 336 2.12 -14.32 -4.59
C ALA A 336 1.67 -12.96 -5.14
N ILE A 337 0.83 -12.99 -6.17
CA ILE A 337 0.18 -11.81 -6.76
C ILE A 337 -1.32 -12.07 -6.74
N TYR A 338 -2.07 -11.28 -5.99
CA TYR A 338 -3.53 -11.32 -5.95
C TYR A 338 -4.11 -10.31 -6.95
N GLU A 339 -5.12 -10.70 -7.73
CA GLU A 339 -5.78 -9.80 -8.69
C GLU A 339 -7.15 -9.34 -8.16
N PRO A 340 -7.28 -8.08 -7.67
CA PRO A 340 -8.55 -7.59 -7.18
C PRO A 340 -9.56 -7.42 -8.33
N PRO A 341 -10.88 -7.32 -8.02
CA PRO A 341 -11.90 -6.93 -8.99
C PRO A 341 -11.52 -5.64 -9.71
N GLN A 342 -11.52 -5.66 -11.05
CA GLN A 342 -11.05 -4.55 -11.87
C GLN A 342 -11.67 -4.57 -13.27
N GLU A 343 -11.88 -3.39 -13.83
CA GLU A 343 -12.21 -3.19 -15.25
C GLU A 343 -10.94 -2.77 -16.00
N SER A 344 -10.50 -3.66 -16.89
CA SER A 344 -9.25 -3.50 -17.64
C SER A 344 -9.53 -3.24 -19.12
N THR A 345 -8.93 -2.20 -19.67
CA THR A 345 -8.87 -1.92 -21.11
C THR A 345 -7.42 -1.94 -21.60
N ARG A 346 -7.19 -1.54 -22.86
CA ARG A 346 -5.83 -1.42 -23.42
C ARG A 346 -5.02 -0.27 -22.81
N ASP A 347 -5.72 0.78 -22.39
CA ASP A 347 -5.12 2.05 -22.00
C ASP A 347 -5.53 2.49 -20.58
N SER A 348 -6.45 1.76 -19.94
CA SER A 348 -7.00 2.10 -18.62
C SER A 348 -7.27 0.88 -17.75
N ILE A 349 -7.20 1.07 -16.44
CA ILE A 349 -7.55 0.09 -15.40
C ILE A 349 -8.33 0.82 -14.33
N VAL A 350 -9.51 0.32 -13.97
CA VAL A 350 -10.32 0.83 -12.87
C VAL A 350 -10.45 -0.27 -11.83
N LEU A 351 -10.00 0.00 -10.60
CA LEU A 351 -10.23 -0.91 -9.47
C LEU A 351 -11.69 -0.83 -9.05
N LEU A 352 -12.30 -1.99 -8.81
CA LEU A 352 -13.65 -2.11 -8.29
C LEU A 352 -13.61 -2.45 -6.79
N PRO A 353 -14.71 -2.21 -6.05
CA PRO A 353 -14.83 -2.67 -4.66
C PRO A 353 -14.58 -4.18 -4.54
N ASP A 354 -13.80 -4.56 -3.53
CA ASP A 354 -13.41 -5.93 -3.29
C ASP A 354 -13.98 -6.47 -1.98
N ASP A 355 -15.03 -7.28 -2.09
CA ASP A 355 -15.66 -7.94 -0.94
C ASP A 355 -14.74 -8.98 -0.27
N LYS A 356 -13.69 -9.44 -0.96
CA LYS A 356 -12.76 -10.47 -0.49
C LYS A 356 -11.48 -9.89 0.11
N ASP A 357 -11.27 -8.58 0.07
CA ASP A 357 -10.02 -7.92 0.49
C ASP A 357 -9.57 -8.35 1.91
N ALA A 358 -10.49 -8.28 2.88
CA ALA A 358 -10.22 -8.68 4.26
C ALA A 358 -9.95 -10.19 4.41
N LEU A 359 -10.56 -11.03 3.57
CA LEU A 359 -10.32 -12.48 3.56
C LEU A 359 -8.92 -12.79 3.03
N VAL A 360 -8.49 -12.10 1.97
CA VAL A 360 -7.16 -12.26 1.37
C VAL A 360 -6.08 -11.88 2.37
N ASP A 361 -6.24 -10.77 3.08
CA ASP A 361 -5.27 -10.36 4.11
C ASP A 361 -5.19 -11.33 5.29
N GLN A 362 -6.34 -11.87 5.74
CA GLN A 362 -6.37 -12.90 6.78
C GLN A 362 -5.67 -14.19 6.34
N LEU A 363 -5.93 -14.63 5.10
CA LEU A 363 -5.32 -15.81 4.51
C LEU A 363 -3.79 -15.63 4.39
N ALA A 364 -3.36 -14.49 3.87
CA ALA A 364 -1.96 -14.14 3.76
C ALA A 364 -1.27 -14.13 5.13
N LEU A 365 -1.89 -13.52 6.15
CA LEU A 365 -1.35 -13.47 7.50
C LEU A 365 -1.16 -14.89 8.10
N GLN A 366 -2.13 -15.79 7.90
CA GLN A 366 -2.02 -17.18 8.36
C GLN A 366 -0.90 -17.95 7.65
N LEU A 367 -0.66 -17.63 6.37
CA LEU A 367 0.48 -18.15 5.60
C LEU A 367 1.81 -17.48 5.97
N GLY A 368 1.80 -16.44 6.82
CA GLY A 368 3.00 -15.66 7.16
C GLY A 368 3.45 -14.75 6.02
N LEU A 369 2.49 -14.16 5.31
CA LEU A 369 2.68 -13.19 4.23
C LEU A 369 1.95 -11.89 4.57
N HIS A 370 2.45 -10.80 4.03
CA HIS A 370 1.88 -9.46 4.14
C HIS A 370 1.73 -8.84 2.76
N ARG A 371 0.82 -7.88 2.64
CA ARG A 371 0.69 -7.07 1.43
C ARG A 371 1.86 -6.08 1.38
N VAL A 372 2.85 -6.38 0.53
CA VAL A 372 4.12 -5.62 0.48
C VAL A 372 4.13 -4.54 -0.60
N GLY A 373 3.19 -4.60 -1.56
CA GLY A 373 3.12 -3.65 -2.65
C GLY A 373 2.03 -3.96 -3.65
N TRP A 374 2.12 -3.34 -4.82
CA TRP A 374 1.23 -3.57 -5.96
C TRP A 374 2.02 -3.56 -7.27
N ILE A 375 1.47 -4.22 -8.29
CA ILE A 375 2.05 -4.36 -9.62
C ILE A 375 1.01 -4.02 -10.68
N PHE A 376 1.42 -3.34 -11.74
CA PHE A 376 0.55 -3.09 -12.89
C PHE A 376 1.32 -3.18 -14.21
N THR A 377 0.61 -3.40 -15.31
CA THR A 377 1.20 -3.49 -16.65
C THR A 377 0.96 -2.21 -17.45
N ASP A 378 1.98 -1.81 -18.21
CA ASP A 378 1.89 -0.85 -19.31
C ASP A 378 2.61 -1.44 -20.51
N LEU A 379 1.94 -2.42 -21.13
CA LEU A 379 2.51 -3.18 -22.24
C LEU A 379 1.78 -2.85 -23.54
N VAL A 380 2.56 -2.40 -24.52
CA VAL A 380 2.10 -2.15 -25.89
C VAL A 380 2.83 -3.09 -26.83
N ALA A 381 2.10 -3.95 -27.53
CA ALA A 381 2.69 -4.88 -28.50
C ALA A 381 3.38 -4.10 -29.64
N ASP A 382 4.60 -4.50 -29.97
CA ASP A 382 5.36 -3.99 -31.13
C ASP A 382 5.20 -4.93 -32.33
N ASP A 383 5.49 -6.21 -32.13
CA ASP A 383 5.28 -7.28 -33.10
C ASP A 383 4.65 -8.50 -32.40
N VAL A 384 3.38 -8.72 -32.67
CA VAL A 384 2.58 -9.81 -32.08
C VAL A 384 3.16 -11.18 -32.46
N THR A 385 3.75 -11.31 -33.65
CA THR A 385 4.30 -12.59 -34.11
C THR A 385 5.59 -12.96 -33.40
N LYS A 386 6.36 -11.95 -32.97
CA LYS A 386 7.62 -12.12 -32.23
C LYS A 386 7.45 -12.05 -30.72
N GLY A 387 6.29 -11.61 -30.23
CA GLY A 387 6.04 -11.40 -28.80
C GLY A 387 6.82 -10.21 -28.24
N THR A 388 7.14 -9.21 -29.06
CA THR A 388 7.92 -8.04 -28.63
C THR A 388 7.03 -6.88 -28.20
N VAL A 389 7.53 -6.09 -27.25
CA VAL A 389 6.82 -4.93 -26.66
C VAL A 389 7.57 -3.62 -26.91
N LYS A 390 6.84 -2.51 -26.97
CA LYS A 390 7.40 -1.16 -27.15
C LYS A 390 7.96 -0.63 -25.83
N HIS A 391 9.06 0.10 -25.93
CA HIS A 391 9.64 0.83 -24.81
C HIS A 391 9.03 2.24 -24.73
N VAL A 392 7.93 2.36 -24.00
CA VAL A 392 7.14 3.61 -23.92
C VAL A 392 7.60 4.54 -22.78
N ARG A 393 8.15 3.97 -21.69
CA ARG A 393 8.62 4.70 -20.51
C ARG A 393 10.12 4.91 -20.57
N ASN A 394 10.58 6.15 -20.71
CA ASN A 394 11.99 6.49 -20.82
C ASN A 394 12.26 7.95 -20.41
N ILE A 395 13.53 8.36 -20.47
CA ILE A 395 14.00 9.70 -20.09
C ILE A 395 13.36 10.81 -20.95
N GLU A 396 12.99 10.52 -22.20
CA GLU A 396 12.34 11.46 -23.12
C GLU A 396 10.80 11.48 -22.97
N SER A 397 10.23 10.54 -22.20
CA SER A 397 8.81 10.49 -21.87
C SER A 397 8.62 10.64 -20.35
N HIS A 398 8.20 9.58 -19.66
CA HIS A 398 8.03 9.54 -18.22
C HIS A 398 8.28 8.12 -17.70
N PHE A 399 8.59 8.02 -16.40
CA PHE A 399 8.74 6.74 -15.71
C PHE A 399 7.43 6.30 -15.07
N LEU A 400 6.82 7.16 -14.24
CA LEU A 400 5.47 7.01 -13.74
C LEU A 400 4.65 8.25 -14.09
N SER A 401 3.37 8.07 -14.36
CA SER A 401 2.43 9.17 -14.58
C SER A 401 2.05 9.83 -13.25
N ALA A 402 1.54 11.06 -13.30
CA ALA A 402 1.03 11.76 -12.12
C ALA A 402 -0.11 10.99 -11.44
N GLU A 403 -0.96 10.32 -12.21
CA GLU A 403 -2.06 9.48 -11.70
C GLU A 403 -1.53 8.24 -10.97
N GLU A 404 -0.54 7.56 -11.55
CA GLU A 404 0.14 6.43 -10.91
C GLU A 404 0.88 6.85 -9.64
N CYS A 405 1.50 8.04 -9.62
CA CYS A 405 2.14 8.59 -8.43
C CYS A 405 1.12 8.88 -7.31
N ILE A 406 -0.05 9.41 -7.67
CA ILE A 406 -1.14 9.66 -6.72
C ILE A 406 -1.67 8.35 -6.17
N MET A 407 -1.86 7.34 -7.02
CA MET A 407 -2.31 6.01 -6.60
C MET A 407 -1.28 5.30 -5.71
N ALA A 408 0.01 5.38 -6.06
CA ALA A 408 1.09 4.88 -5.20
C ALA A 408 1.11 5.59 -3.84
N GLY A 409 0.96 6.91 -3.81
CA GLY A 409 0.85 7.69 -2.58
C GLY A 409 -0.39 7.32 -1.75
N HIS A 410 -1.51 7.00 -2.40
CA HIS A 410 -2.71 6.52 -1.74
C HIS A 410 -2.47 5.17 -1.05
N PHE A 411 -1.92 4.19 -1.76
CA PHE A 411 -1.63 2.88 -1.17
C PHE A 411 -0.55 2.94 -0.08
N GLN A 412 0.49 3.77 -0.23
CA GLN A 412 1.48 3.96 0.82
C GLN A 412 0.88 4.61 2.08
N ASN A 413 -0.08 5.52 1.94
CA ASN A 413 -0.79 6.11 3.09
C ASN A 413 -1.71 5.10 3.79
N GLN A 414 -2.25 4.10 3.08
CA GLN A 414 -3.02 3.00 3.68
C GLN A 414 -2.13 2.02 4.45
N HIS A 415 -0.84 1.92 4.10
CA HIS A 415 0.11 0.98 4.70
C HIS A 415 1.28 1.74 5.37
N PRO A 416 1.01 2.53 6.44
CA PRO A 416 2.05 3.31 7.10
C PRO A 416 3.07 2.40 7.80
N ASN A 417 4.34 2.78 7.75
CA ASN A 417 5.41 2.04 8.40
C ASN A 417 5.51 2.40 9.90
N PRO A 418 5.38 1.45 10.84
CA PRO A 418 5.65 1.67 12.25
C PRO A 418 7.06 2.22 12.48
N CYS A 419 7.19 3.28 13.28
CA CYS A 419 8.48 3.90 13.55
C CYS A 419 8.55 4.53 14.95
N ARG A 420 9.44 4.01 15.80
CA ARG A 420 9.68 4.52 17.16
C ARG A 420 10.23 5.96 17.24
N PHE A 421 10.80 6.49 16.15
CA PHE A 421 11.33 7.85 16.08
C PHE A 421 10.28 8.88 15.65
N SER A 422 9.07 8.44 15.31
CA SER A 422 7.96 9.31 14.98
C SER A 422 7.10 9.60 16.21
N PRO A 423 6.74 10.87 16.50
CA PRO A 423 5.79 11.20 17.56
C PRO A 423 4.41 10.56 17.37
N VAL A 424 4.03 10.29 16.11
CA VAL A 424 2.74 9.67 15.73
C VAL A 424 2.82 8.14 15.81
N GLY A 425 4.02 7.57 15.91
CA GLY A 425 4.26 6.12 15.90
C GLY A 425 4.44 5.52 14.50
N SER A 426 4.25 6.28 13.43
CA SER A 426 4.50 5.83 12.05
C SER A 426 5.24 6.89 11.23
N PHE A 427 6.00 6.45 10.22
CA PHE A 427 6.71 7.36 9.31
C PHE A 427 6.98 6.73 7.94
N GLY A 428 6.45 7.35 6.89
CA GLY A 428 6.50 6.83 5.52
C GLY A 428 5.86 5.44 5.37
N SER A 429 6.29 4.67 4.36
CA SER A 429 5.72 3.35 4.06
C SER A 429 6.75 2.44 3.39
N LYS A 430 6.72 1.14 3.70
CA LYS A 430 7.46 0.10 2.98
C LYS A 430 6.71 -0.42 1.74
N PHE A 431 5.51 0.08 1.46
CA PHE A 431 4.68 -0.42 0.36
C PHE A 431 5.26 -0.02 -0.99
N VAL A 432 5.57 -1.00 -1.83
CA VAL A 432 6.26 -0.80 -3.11
C VAL A 432 5.28 -0.75 -4.30
N THR A 433 5.69 -0.10 -5.37
CA THR A 433 4.98 -0.02 -6.64
C THR A 433 5.84 -0.68 -7.71
N VAL A 434 5.31 -1.62 -8.49
CA VAL A 434 6.02 -2.26 -9.60
C VAL A 434 5.29 -2.01 -10.91
N CYS A 435 5.97 -1.43 -11.89
CA CYS A 435 5.48 -1.23 -13.24
C CYS A 435 6.10 -2.26 -14.18
N VAL A 436 5.28 -2.98 -14.93
CA VAL A 436 5.73 -3.92 -15.96
C VAL A 436 5.62 -3.27 -17.33
N THR A 437 6.75 -2.97 -17.94
CA THR A 437 6.85 -2.21 -19.20
C THR A 437 7.82 -2.88 -20.20
N GLY A 438 7.90 -2.38 -21.42
CA GLY A 438 8.91 -2.85 -22.38
C GLY A 438 10.32 -2.43 -21.99
N LYS A 439 11.32 -3.18 -22.42
CA LYS A 439 12.74 -2.90 -22.12
C LYS A 439 13.34 -1.88 -23.09
N GLN A 440 14.24 -1.02 -22.58
CA GLN A 440 15.13 -0.23 -23.43
C GLN A 440 16.09 -1.11 -24.24
N LYS A 441 16.20 -0.86 -25.56
CA LYS A 441 17.15 -1.54 -26.43
C LYS A 441 18.59 -1.39 -25.91
N GLY A 442 19.27 -2.52 -25.68
CA GLY A 442 20.69 -2.58 -25.31
C GLY A 442 21.00 -2.60 -23.81
N VAL A 443 20.02 -2.50 -22.92
CA VAL A 443 20.21 -2.66 -21.48
C VAL A 443 20.01 -4.13 -21.11
N THR A 444 20.93 -4.75 -20.36
CA THR A 444 20.77 -6.12 -19.84
C THR A 444 20.43 -6.04 -18.35
N SER A 445 19.16 -6.21 -17.99
CA SER A 445 18.73 -6.44 -16.61
C SER A 445 18.65 -7.94 -16.35
N LEU A 446 19.06 -8.37 -15.14
CA LEU A 446 18.94 -9.75 -14.65
C LEU A 446 17.49 -10.25 -14.65
N LEU A 447 16.52 -9.34 -14.60
CA LEU A 447 15.09 -9.62 -14.61
C LEU A 447 14.48 -9.25 -15.96
N THR A 448 15.03 -9.85 -17.03
CA THR A 448 14.38 -9.79 -18.33
C THR A 448 13.51 -11.03 -18.46
N ILE A 449 12.19 -10.83 -18.50
CA ILE A 449 11.23 -11.92 -18.67
C ILE A 449 11.24 -12.30 -20.14
N MET A 450 11.71 -13.52 -20.45
CA MET A 450 11.79 -14.02 -21.81
C MET A 450 10.38 -14.20 -22.38
N CYS A 451 9.87 -13.15 -23.04
CA CYS A 451 8.58 -13.20 -23.72
C CYS A 451 8.65 -13.80 -25.13
N THR A 452 9.82 -14.31 -25.55
CA THR A 452 10.02 -14.79 -26.93
C THR A 452 10.57 -16.23 -26.97
N PRO A 453 9.93 -17.14 -27.72
CA PRO A 453 10.51 -18.44 -28.06
C PRO A 453 11.78 -18.32 -28.93
N SER A 454 12.01 -17.14 -29.52
CA SER A 454 13.01 -16.89 -30.56
C SER A 454 14.34 -16.29 -30.06
N GLY A 455 14.54 -16.09 -28.76
CA GLY A 455 15.86 -15.71 -28.21
C GLY A 455 16.37 -14.30 -28.56
N ASP A 456 15.57 -13.45 -29.21
CA ASP A 456 15.96 -12.08 -29.50
C ASP A 456 15.88 -11.19 -28.24
N SER A 457 16.97 -10.51 -27.90
CA SER A 457 17.21 -9.81 -26.62
C SER A 457 16.78 -8.34 -26.57
N SER A 458 16.23 -7.79 -27.67
CA SER A 458 16.15 -6.33 -27.85
C SER A 458 14.86 -5.66 -27.37
N ASN A 459 13.71 -6.35 -27.34
CA ASN A 459 12.39 -5.78 -27.00
C ASN A 459 11.57 -6.72 -26.07
N GLN A 460 12.17 -7.11 -24.94
CA GLN A 460 11.54 -7.99 -23.94
C GLN A 460 10.81 -7.21 -22.85
N VAL A 461 10.01 -7.89 -22.04
CA VAL A 461 9.32 -7.28 -20.89
C VAL A 461 10.30 -7.07 -19.73
N HIS A 462 10.16 -5.94 -19.06
CA HIS A 462 10.97 -5.49 -17.93
C HIS A 462 10.08 -5.02 -16.78
N MET A 463 10.60 -5.11 -15.55
CA MET A 463 9.93 -4.62 -14.36
C MET A 463 10.75 -3.52 -13.71
N GLU A 464 10.08 -2.42 -13.43
CA GLU A 464 10.65 -1.24 -12.78
C GLU A 464 9.94 -1.04 -11.44
N GLY A 465 10.71 -0.92 -10.36
CA GLY A 465 10.18 -0.73 -9.02
C GLY A 465 10.33 0.71 -8.54
N TYR A 466 9.33 1.20 -7.83
CA TYR A 466 9.25 2.56 -7.33
C TYR A 466 8.63 2.60 -5.94
N GLY A 467 9.02 3.60 -5.16
CA GLY A 467 8.23 4.16 -4.07
C GLY A 467 7.92 5.61 -4.38
N VAL A 468 6.95 6.20 -3.67
CA VAL A 468 6.81 7.66 -3.66
C VAL A 468 7.39 8.23 -2.37
N SER A 469 7.84 9.48 -2.45
CA SER A 469 8.45 10.16 -1.31
C SER A 469 7.42 10.48 -0.23
N ASN A 470 7.87 10.67 1.00
CA ASN A 470 6.99 11.09 2.10
C ASN A 470 6.31 12.45 1.80
N GLN A 471 6.95 13.29 0.99
CA GLN A 471 6.38 14.53 0.47
C GLN A 471 5.18 14.25 -0.45
N CYS A 472 5.30 13.28 -1.36
CA CYS A 472 4.19 12.83 -2.19
C CYS A 472 3.05 12.27 -1.34
N MET A 473 3.37 11.38 -0.39
CA MET A 473 2.39 10.80 0.53
C MET A 473 1.60 11.90 1.25
N ALA A 474 2.27 12.93 1.78
CA ALA A 474 1.63 14.06 2.45
C ALA A 474 0.71 14.86 1.51
N LEU A 475 1.18 15.16 0.29
CA LEU A 475 0.39 15.89 -0.71
C LEU A 475 -0.85 15.11 -1.15
N VAL A 476 -0.77 13.78 -1.27
CA VAL A 476 -1.90 12.92 -1.61
C VAL A 476 -2.87 12.79 -0.45
N ARG A 477 -2.38 12.51 0.77
CA ARG A 477 -3.19 12.38 2.00
C ARG A 477 -4.00 13.64 2.29
N ASP A 478 -3.41 14.79 2.05
CA ASP A 478 -4.02 16.09 2.31
C ASP A 478 -4.72 16.66 1.07
N ASN A 479 -4.90 15.85 0.03
CA ASN A 479 -5.61 16.18 -1.20
C ASN A 479 -5.09 17.48 -1.85
N CYS A 480 -3.78 17.67 -1.89
CA CYS A 480 -3.12 18.84 -2.48
C CYS A 480 -2.67 18.61 -3.93
N LEU A 481 -2.51 17.35 -4.37
CA LEU A 481 -2.01 17.00 -5.70
C LEU A 481 -3.13 16.45 -6.61
N VAL A 482 -3.16 16.89 -7.86
CA VAL A 482 -4.02 16.33 -8.92
C VAL A 482 -3.20 15.99 -10.17
N PRO A 483 -3.63 15.01 -10.97
CA PRO A 483 -2.97 14.74 -12.25
C PRO A 483 -3.27 15.85 -13.26
N THR A 484 -2.44 15.97 -14.29
CA THR A 484 -2.70 16.84 -15.44
C THR A 484 -2.88 16.01 -16.72
N ASN A 485 -3.23 16.67 -17.82
CA ASN A 485 -3.29 16.04 -19.14
C ASN A 485 -1.91 15.61 -19.68
N VAL A 486 -0.81 16.02 -19.02
CA VAL A 486 0.55 15.61 -19.35
C VAL A 486 1.02 14.63 -18.27
N PRO A 487 1.32 13.36 -18.62
CA PRO A 487 1.62 12.32 -17.62
C PRO A 487 2.78 12.66 -16.67
N GLU A 488 3.81 13.34 -17.17
CA GLU A 488 5.00 13.70 -16.38
C GLU A 488 4.79 14.86 -15.40
N LEU A 489 3.61 15.51 -15.44
CA LEU A 489 3.29 16.69 -14.65
C LEU A 489 2.06 16.45 -13.77
N GLY A 490 2.22 16.65 -12.46
CA GLY A 490 1.13 16.89 -11.53
C GLY A 490 0.81 18.38 -11.41
N TYR A 491 -0.24 18.70 -10.68
CA TYR A 491 -0.60 20.08 -10.36
C TYR A 491 -0.98 20.19 -8.88
N VAL A 492 -0.31 21.08 -8.16
CA VAL A 492 -0.69 21.38 -6.77
C VAL A 492 -1.88 22.32 -6.77
N ARG A 493 -2.99 21.88 -6.16
CA ARG A 493 -4.25 22.64 -6.07
C ARG A 493 -4.00 24.04 -5.49
N GLU A 494 -4.84 24.98 -5.91
CA GLU A 494 -4.88 26.29 -5.28
C GLU A 494 -5.70 26.25 -4.00
N SER A 495 -5.39 27.13 -3.05
CA SER A 495 -6.19 27.28 -1.86
C SER A 495 -7.60 27.77 -2.21
N THR A 496 -8.61 27.17 -1.60
CA THR A 496 -10.02 27.56 -1.72
C THR A 496 -10.63 27.73 -0.33
N ASP A 497 -11.81 28.34 -0.23
CA ASP A 497 -12.53 28.47 1.05
C ASP A 497 -12.81 27.11 1.72
N LYS A 498 -12.86 26.02 0.92
CA LYS A 498 -13.06 24.67 1.44
C LYS A 498 -11.77 24.02 1.95
N GLN A 499 -10.66 24.30 1.29
CA GLN A 499 -9.40 23.61 1.54
C GLN A 499 -8.22 24.57 1.40
N TYR A 500 -7.47 24.73 2.49
CA TYR A 500 -6.19 25.40 2.46
C TYR A 500 -5.13 24.46 1.86
N VAL A 501 -4.35 24.97 0.92
CA VAL A 501 -3.21 24.28 0.30
C VAL A 501 -1.99 25.21 0.42
N PRO A 502 -0.92 24.80 1.13
CA PRO A 502 0.29 25.60 1.23
C PRO A 502 0.95 25.77 -0.14
N ASP A 503 1.76 26.81 -0.28
CA ASP A 503 2.62 26.94 -1.45
C ASP A 503 3.66 25.81 -1.45
N VAL A 504 3.74 25.11 -2.58
CA VAL A 504 4.68 24.03 -2.80
C VAL A 504 5.65 24.46 -3.89
N TYR A 505 6.94 24.34 -3.60
CA TYR A 505 8.03 24.71 -4.49
C TYR A 505 8.88 23.49 -4.81
N TYR A 506 9.61 23.52 -5.93
CA TYR A 506 10.69 22.59 -6.23
C TYR A 506 11.91 23.36 -6.72
N LYS A 507 13.10 22.75 -6.62
CA LYS A 507 14.36 23.36 -7.06
C LYS A 507 14.75 22.86 -8.44
N GLU A 508 14.88 23.75 -9.39
CA GLU A 508 15.34 23.47 -10.76
C GLU A 508 16.72 24.09 -10.98
N LYS A 509 17.58 23.48 -11.80
CA LYS A 509 18.84 24.09 -12.23
C LYS A 509 18.61 24.92 -13.48
N ASP A 510 18.95 26.20 -13.44
CA ASP A 510 18.87 27.07 -14.61
C ASP A 510 19.98 26.75 -15.64
N SER A 511 19.97 27.45 -16.78
CA SER A 511 20.97 27.32 -17.84
C SER A 511 22.40 27.65 -17.40
N TYR A 512 22.57 28.28 -16.24
CA TYR A 512 23.85 28.65 -15.65
C TYR A 512 24.27 27.72 -14.50
N GLY A 513 23.46 26.69 -14.20
CA GLY A 513 23.69 25.71 -13.15
C GLY A 513 23.29 26.16 -11.75
N ASN A 514 22.63 27.31 -11.59
CA ASN A 514 22.14 27.79 -10.30
C ASN A 514 20.81 27.11 -9.94
N GLU A 515 20.62 26.79 -8.66
CA GLU A 515 19.33 26.27 -8.17
C GLU A 515 18.32 27.42 -7.99
N VAL A 516 17.20 27.36 -8.71
CA VAL A 516 16.10 28.32 -8.65
C VAL A 516 14.86 27.62 -8.12
N LEU A 517 14.14 28.30 -7.21
CA LEU A 517 12.85 27.83 -6.70
C LEU A 517 11.73 28.12 -7.71
N ARG A 518 10.98 27.08 -8.06
CA ARG A 518 9.80 27.13 -8.94
C ARG A 518 8.57 26.71 -8.18
N LEU A 519 7.43 27.35 -8.46
CA LEU A 519 6.14 26.95 -7.90
C LEU A 519 5.67 25.65 -8.58
N ALA A 520 5.16 24.69 -7.80
CA ALA A 520 4.71 23.37 -8.24
C ALA A 520 3.35 23.38 -8.97
N ARG A 521 3.18 24.31 -9.91
CA ARG A 521 1.98 24.51 -10.73
C ARG A 521 2.41 24.86 -12.18
N PRO A 522 2.87 23.88 -12.98
CA PRO A 522 2.84 22.42 -12.77
C PRO A 522 4.02 21.87 -11.95
N LEU A 523 3.89 20.62 -11.50
CA LEU A 523 4.87 19.88 -10.71
C LEU A 523 5.44 18.70 -11.50
N PRO A 524 6.74 18.64 -11.81
CA PRO A 524 7.37 17.45 -12.35
C PRO A 524 7.30 16.27 -11.37
N VAL A 525 6.76 15.14 -11.82
CA VAL A 525 6.55 13.95 -10.96
C VAL A 525 7.86 13.31 -10.50
N GLU A 526 8.98 13.59 -11.17
CA GLU A 526 10.30 13.07 -10.79
C GLU A 526 10.74 13.43 -9.35
N TYR A 527 10.26 14.54 -8.79
CA TYR A 527 10.55 14.93 -7.40
C TYR A 527 9.75 14.10 -6.38
N LEU A 528 8.73 13.37 -6.85
CA LEU A 528 7.87 12.53 -6.03
C LEU A 528 8.36 11.08 -5.98
N LEU A 529 9.25 10.68 -6.90
CA LEU A 529 9.64 9.29 -7.09
C LEU A 529 10.92 8.92 -6.35
N VAL A 530 10.96 7.66 -5.90
CA VAL A 530 12.13 7.01 -5.33
C VAL A 530 12.33 5.68 -6.05
N ASP A 531 13.51 5.49 -6.64
CA ASP A 531 13.86 4.30 -7.44
C ASP A 531 14.16 3.08 -6.54
N ILE A 532 13.44 1.99 -6.79
CA ILE A 532 13.58 0.71 -6.08
C ILE A 532 13.86 -0.40 -7.12
N PRO A 533 15.09 -0.92 -7.21
CA PRO A 533 15.41 -2.03 -8.10
C PRO A 533 14.44 -3.22 -7.92
N ALA A 534 14.03 -3.83 -9.03
CA ALA A 534 13.29 -5.08 -9.06
C ALA A 534 14.19 -6.21 -9.60
N SER A 535 14.18 -7.38 -8.95
CA SER A 535 15.02 -8.52 -9.30
C SER A 535 14.35 -9.88 -9.06
N THR A 536 14.97 -10.95 -9.53
CA THR A 536 14.73 -12.34 -9.10
C THR A 536 16.02 -12.89 -8.48
N PRO A 537 15.92 -13.79 -7.49
CA PRO A 537 17.11 -14.38 -6.88
C PRO A 537 17.86 -15.25 -7.89
N LEU A 538 19.18 -15.37 -7.71
CA LEU A 538 20.02 -16.25 -8.54
C LEU A 538 19.55 -17.71 -8.50
N SER A 539 19.10 -18.15 -7.32
CA SER A 539 18.44 -19.44 -7.12
C SER A 539 16.97 -19.19 -6.84
N PRO A 540 16.06 -19.59 -7.75
CA PRO A 540 14.62 -19.43 -7.56
C PRO A 540 14.15 -20.05 -6.25
N GLN A 541 13.28 -19.33 -5.57
CA GLN A 541 12.60 -19.78 -4.37
C GLN A 541 11.14 -20.07 -4.70
N TYR A 542 10.54 -20.99 -3.96
CA TYR A 542 9.18 -21.44 -4.18
C TYR A 542 8.52 -21.65 -2.82
N MET A 543 7.69 -20.70 -2.40
CA MET A 543 6.70 -20.92 -1.35
C MET A 543 5.53 -21.75 -1.89
N PHE A 544 5.02 -21.38 -3.06
CA PHE A 544 3.96 -22.08 -3.79
C PHE A 544 4.54 -22.95 -4.90
N ASN A 545 3.80 -24.00 -5.28
CA ASN A 545 4.15 -24.92 -6.33
C ASN A 545 4.18 -24.19 -7.69
N ALA A 546 5.25 -24.42 -8.44
CA ALA A 546 5.48 -23.84 -9.76
C ALA A 546 5.94 -24.90 -10.77
N ASP A 547 5.56 -26.17 -10.57
CA ASP A 547 5.86 -27.22 -11.53
C ASP A 547 5.24 -26.91 -12.90
N SER A 548 6.10 -26.75 -13.91
CA SER A 548 5.72 -26.45 -15.28
C SER A 548 4.89 -27.55 -15.96
N ASN A 549 4.90 -28.77 -15.42
CA ASN A 549 4.12 -29.89 -15.96
C ASN A 549 2.65 -29.87 -15.50
N LEU A 550 2.36 -29.12 -14.44
CA LEU A 550 1.03 -29.01 -13.87
C LEU A 550 0.35 -27.74 -14.39
N THR A 551 -0.95 -27.82 -14.64
CA THR A 551 -1.76 -26.63 -14.91
C THR A 551 -2.08 -25.96 -13.56
N PRO A 552 -1.63 -24.71 -13.34
CA PRO A 552 -1.90 -24.00 -12.10
C PRO A 552 -3.39 -23.68 -11.98
N PHE A 553 -3.87 -23.46 -10.75
CA PHE A 553 -5.28 -23.14 -10.54
C PHE A 553 -5.65 -21.80 -11.23
N PRO A 554 -6.86 -21.61 -11.77
CA PRO A 554 -7.21 -20.33 -12.38
C PRO A 554 -7.10 -19.17 -11.39
N VAL A 555 -6.53 -18.05 -11.84
CA VAL A 555 -6.42 -16.81 -11.05
C VAL A 555 -7.79 -16.15 -10.96
N GLU A 556 -8.13 -15.60 -9.80
CA GLU A 556 -9.39 -14.92 -9.55
C GLU A 556 -9.64 -13.71 -10.46
N ASN A 557 -10.91 -13.31 -10.56
CA ASN A 557 -11.35 -12.08 -11.23
C ASN A 557 -10.93 -11.97 -12.72
N ARG A 558 -10.71 -13.11 -13.38
CA ARG A 558 -10.45 -13.21 -14.82
C ARG A 558 -11.66 -13.82 -15.53
N MET A 559 -12.53 -12.98 -16.10
CA MET A 559 -13.74 -13.41 -16.81
C MET A 559 -13.44 -13.81 -18.27
N VAL A 560 -12.42 -14.64 -18.46
CA VAL A 560 -11.94 -15.10 -19.78
C VAL A 560 -11.94 -16.63 -19.79
N ASP A 561 -12.30 -17.23 -20.91
CA ASP A 561 -12.32 -18.69 -21.08
C ASP A 561 -10.97 -19.33 -20.69
N GLY A 562 -11.03 -20.40 -19.91
CA GLY A 562 -9.85 -21.08 -19.35
C GLY A 562 -9.28 -20.47 -18.06
N HIS A 563 -9.78 -19.29 -17.65
CA HIS A 563 -9.39 -18.64 -16.38
C HIS A 563 -10.55 -18.50 -15.38
N ILE A 564 -11.74 -19.03 -15.71
CA ILE A 564 -12.90 -18.98 -14.83
C ILE A 564 -12.69 -19.93 -13.64
N GLN A 565 -12.88 -19.42 -12.42
CA GLN A 565 -12.90 -20.21 -11.20
C GLN A 565 -14.30 -20.81 -10.98
N ASP A 566 -14.50 -22.04 -11.44
CA ASP A 566 -15.72 -22.82 -11.20
C ASP A 566 -15.41 -24.19 -10.60
N PHE A 567 -16.45 -24.95 -10.26
CA PHE A 567 -16.28 -26.27 -9.67
C PHE A 567 -15.64 -27.28 -10.64
N ASN A 568 -15.77 -27.06 -11.95
CA ASN A 568 -15.10 -27.91 -12.95
C ASN A 568 -13.60 -27.66 -12.95
N ALA A 569 -13.15 -26.40 -12.86
CA ALA A 569 -11.76 -26.03 -12.70
C ALA A 569 -11.16 -26.65 -11.44
N LEU A 570 -11.90 -26.64 -10.32
CA LEU A 570 -11.51 -27.34 -9.10
C LEU A 570 -11.32 -28.84 -9.33
N SER A 571 -12.31 -29.51 -9.94
CA SER A 571 -12.23 -30.95 -10.24
C SER A 571 -11.04 -31.29 -11.13
N ASN A 572 -10.85 -30.55 -12.24
CA ASN A 572 -9.75 -30.76 -13.16
C ASN A 572 -8.40 -30.51 -12.50
N TYR A 573 -8.29 -29.49 -11.65
CA TYR A 573 -7.08 -29.18 -10.92
C TYR A 573 -6.69 -30.31 -9.97
N CYS A 574 -7.62 -30.76 -9.12
CA CYS A 574 -7.37 -31.83 -8.15
C CYS A 574 -7.02 -33.18 -8.80
N GLN A 575 -7.59 -33.50 -9.97
CA GLN A 575 -7.31 -34.75 -10.69
C GLN A 575 -5.87 -34.87 -11.20
N GLN A 576 -5.10 -33.78 -11.27
CA GLN A 576 -3.70 -33.81 -11.69
C GLN A 576 -2.79 -34.46 -10.65
N PHE A 577 -3.20 -34.48 -9.38
CA PHE A 577 -2.36 -34.89 -8.26
C PHE A 577 -2.60 -36.34 -7.86
N ARG A 578 -1.51 -37.06 -7.59
CA ARG A 578 -1.58 -38.45 -7.10
C ARG A 578 -1.89 -38.49 -5.61
N PRO A 579 -2.54 -39.56 -5.11
CA PRO A 579 -2.68 -39.79 -3.68
C PRO A 579 -1.31 -39.77 -2.99
N GLY A 580 -1.17 -38.99 -1.90
CA GLY A 580 0.09 -38.79 -1.17
C GLY A 580 0.87 -37.51 -1.53
N HIS A 581 0.48 -36.78 -2.59
CA HIS A 581 1.09 -35.49 -2.96
C HIS A 581 0.16 -34.30 -2.67
N PHE A 582 -0.62 -34.37 -1.59
CA PHE A 582 -1.63 -33.37 -1.30
C PHE A 582 -1.05 -31.98 -0.99
N LEU A 583 0.12 -31.92 -0.32
CA LEU A 583 0.80 -30.66 -0.05
C LEU A 583 1.11 -29.89 -1.34
N GLU A 584 1.52 -30.58 -2.40
CA GLU A 584 1.81 -29.97 -3.71
C GLU A 584 0.56 -29.39 -4.37
N ALA A 585 -0.60 -30.01 -4.14
CA ALA A 585 -1.89 -29.56 -4.66
C ALA A 585 -2.40 -28.31 -3.91
N VAL A 586 -2.23 -28.26 -2.59
CA VAL A 586 -2.70 -27.11 -1.80
C VAL A 586 -1.72 -25.94 -1.80
N SER A 587 -0.49 -26.15 -2.26
CA SER A 587 0.54 -25.11 -2.36
C SER A 587 0.30 -24.18 -3.56
N ASP A 588 -0.93 -23.69 -3.76
CA ASP A 588 -1.26 -22.64 -4.72
C ASP A 588 -2.13 -21.59 -4.00
N PHE A 589 -1.69 -20.33 -4.00
CA PHE A 589 -2.36 -19.24 -3.29
C PHE A 589 -3.80 -19.02 -3.78
N HIS A 590 -4.02 -19.09 -5.09
CA HIS A 590 -5.32 -18.86 -5.71
C HIS A 590 -6.28 -20.02 -5.43
N PHE A 591 -5.76 -21.24 -5.37
CA PHE A 591 -6.52 -22.40 -4.92
C PHE A 591 -6.96 -22.26 -3.46
N LEU A 592 -6.05 -21.90 -2.56
CA LEU A 592 -6.38 -21.70 -1.14
C LEU A 592 -7.42 -20.59 -0.97
N LEU A 593 -7.28 -19.48 -1.72
CA LEU A 593 -8.26 -18.40 -1.71
C LEU A 593 -9.63 -18.88 -2.19
N TYR A 594 -9.69 -19.62 -3.29
CA TYR A 594 -10.93 -20.16 -3.83
C TYR A 594 -11.65 -21.06 -2.82
N ILE A 595 -10.93 -21.99 -2.19
CA ILE A 595 -11.49 -22.87 -1.16
C ILE A 595 -11.97 -22.06 0.05
N SER A 596 -11.23 -21.04 0.46
CA SER A 596 -11.62 -20.19 1.60
C SER A 596 -12.87 -19.34 1.33
N ALA A 597 -13.09 -18.95 0.07
CA ALA A 597 -14.20 -18.11 -0.38
C ALA A 597 -15.40 -18.91 -0.91
N MET A 598 -15.38 -20.24 -0.81
CA MET A 598 -16.41 -21.10 -1.36
C MET A 598 -17.68 -21.10 -0.48
N ASP A 599 -18.77 -20.54 -0.98
CA ASP A 599 -20.04 -20.44 -0.23
C ASP A 599 -20.76 -21.79 -0.04
N MET A 600 -20.61 -22.71 -1.00
CA MET A 600 -21.33 -23.99 -0.98
C MET A 600 -20.90 -24.89 0.19
N LEU A 601 -19.61 -24.85 0.55
CA LEU A 601 -19.06 -25.52 1.72
C LEU A 601 -18.10 -24.53 2.40
N PRO A 602 -18.52 -23.88 3.49
CA PRO A 602 -17.67 -22.94 4.22
C PRO A 602 -16.45 -23.65 4.82
N MET A 603 -15.31 -23.61 4.13
CA MET A 603 -14.07 -24.26 4.57
C MET A 603 -13.21 -23.37 5.46
N LYS A 604 -13.42 -22.05 5.42
CA LYS A 604 -12.58 -21.04 6.09
C LYS A 604 -12.23 -21.40 7.54
N GLU A 605 -13.21 -21.84 8.34
CA GLU A 605 -13.03 -22.15 9.76
C GLU A 605 -12.11 -23.36 10.01
N TYR A 606 -12.01 -24.26 9.03
CA TYR A 606 -11.24 -25.51 9.12
C TYR A 606 -9.89 -25.46 8.39
N MET A 607 -9.54 -24.31 7.81
CA MET A 607 -8.33 -24.17 6.99
C MET A 607 -7.04 -23.93 7.80
N SER A 608 -7.12 -23.56 9.08
CA SER A 608 -5.92 -23.26 9.87
C SER A 608 -4.83 -24.35 9.82
N PRO A 609 -5.14 -25.67 9.92
CA PRO A 609 -4.11 -26.70 9.85
C PRO A 609 -3.45 -26.84 8.47
N ILE A 610 -4.22 -26.67 7.38
CA ILE A 610 -3.66 -26.78 6.03
C ILE A 610 -2.80 -25.56 5.66
N LEU A 611 -3.17 -24.38 6.14
CA LEU A 611 -2.36 -23.16 5.96
C LEU A 611 -1.06 -23.25 6.76
N GLU A 612 -1.09 -23.83 7.96
CA GLU A 612 0.13 -24.14 8.72
C GLU A 612 1.00 -25.17 8.01
N ALA A 613 0.40 -26.20 7.41
CA ALA A 613 1.11 -27.21 6.63
C ALA A 613 1.83 -26.60 5.42
N VAL A 614 1.16 -25.70 4.67
CA VAL A 614 1.77 -24.97 3.54
C VAL A 614 2.90 -24.05 4.04
N ARG A 615 2.66 -23.26 5.09
CA ARG A 615 3.65 -22.34 5.67
C ARG A 615 4.91 -23.06 6.16
N THR A 616 4.76 -24.22 6.79
CA THR A 616 5.87 -25.01 7.35
C THR A 616 6.42 -26.06 6.40
N LYS A 617 5.83 -26.19 5.20
CA LYS A 617 6.13 -27.25 4.21
C LYS A 617 6.05 -28.66 4.80
N ASN A 618 5.05 -28.90 5.65
CA ASN A 618 4.88 -30.16 6.37
C ASN A 618 3.85 -31.06 5.66
N SER A 619 4.33 -32.10 4.98
CA SER A 619 3.49 -33.04 4.22
C SER A 619 2.55 -33.86 5.11
N ASP A 620 2.98 -34.24 6.31
CA ASP A 620 2.17 -35.08 7.21
C ASP A 620 0.93 -34.33 7.70
N LEU A 621 1.06 -33.03 8.00
CA LEU A 621 -0.09 -32.19 8.37
C LEU A 621 -1.07 -32.02 7.21
N ALA A 622 -0.57 -31.86 5.99
CA ALA A 622 -1.41 -31.76 4.80
C ALA A 622 -2.17 -33.06 4.53
N GLU A 623 -1.50 -34.22 4.66
CA GLU A 623 -2.15 -35.53 4.51
C GLU A 623 -3.17 -35.82 5.60
N ASN A 624 -2.92 -35.39 6.84
CA ASN A 624 -3.90 -35.54 7.91
C ASN A 624 -5.15 -34.70 7.64
N TRP A 625 -4.99 -33.49 7.11
CA TRP A 625 -6.11 -32.63 6.75
C TRP A 625 -6.91 -33.16 5.55
N SER A 626 -6.25 -33.77 4.55
CA SER A 626 -6.96 -34.38 3.42
C SER A 626 -7.86 -35.56 3.84
N ARG A 627 -7.60 -36.18 4.99
CA ARG A 627 -8.47 -37.22 5.57
C ARG A 627 -9.61 -36.66 6.42
N SER A 628 -9.75 -35.34 6.53
CA SER A 628 -10.84 -34.72 7.29
C SER A 628 -12.21 -34.95 6.65
N GLU A 629 -13.25 -35.01 7.48
CA GLU A 629 -14.64 -35.17 7.00
C GLU A 629 -15.07 -34.03 6.07
N HIS A 630 -14.60 -32.82 6.33
CA HIS A 630 -14.88 -31.64 5.51
C HIS A 630 -14.28 -31.76 4.11
N TRP A 631 -13.00 -32.17 4.01
CA TRP A 631 -12.37 -32.38 2.70
C TRP A 631 -12.95 -33.60 1.96
N ALA A 632 -13.27 -34.68 2.68
CA ALA A 632 -13.94 -35.84 2.09
C ALA A 632 -15.27 -35.48 1.40
N THR A 633 -15.99 -34.48 1.93
CA THR A 633 -17.22 -33.96 1.29
C THR A 633 -16.90 -33.27 -0.05
N VAL A 634 -15.81 -32.49 -0.11
CA VAL A 634 -15.35 -31.86 -1.36
C VAL A 634 -14.96 -32.93 -2.39
N GLU A 635 -14.22 -33.97 -1.97
CA GLU A 635 -13.83 -35.08 -2.85
C GLU A 635 -15.06 -35.85 -3.40
N GLN A 636 -16.08 -36.06 -2.58
CA GLN A 636 -17.35 -36.66 -3.02
C GLN A 636 -18.05 -35.80 -4.06
N LEU A 637 -18.10 -34.47 -3.87
CA LEU A 637 -18.67 -33.56 -4.85
C LEU A 637 -17.88 -33.54 -6.16
N ILE A 638 -16.53 -33.56 -6.10
CA ILE A 638 -15.66 -33.67 -7.28
C ILE A 638 -15.92 -34.98 -8.03
N THR A 639 -16.11 -36.08 -7.32
CA THR A 639 -16.44 -37.38 -7.91
C THR A 639 -17.83 -37.36 -8.55
N ALA A 640 -18.81 -36.71 -7.92
CA ALA A 640 -20.15 -36.57 -8.46
C ALA A 640 -20.20 -35.69 -9.71
N SER A 641 -19.49 -34.56 -9.74
CA SER A 641 -19.46 -33.66 -10.89
C SER A 641 -18.78 -34.29 -12.10
N SER A 642 -17.67 -35.00 -11.89
CA SER A 642 -16.94 -35.71 -12.95
C SER A 642 -17.72 -36.89 -13.56
N SER A 643 -18.62 -37.52 -12.79
CA SER A 643 -19.48 -38.60 -13.28
C SER A 643 -20.65 -38.17 -14.18
N SER A 644 -20.89 -36.85 -14.33
CA SER A 644 -22.04 -36.28 -15.04
C SER A 644 -21.83 -35.98 -16.53
N LEU A 645 -20.70 -36.41 -17.14
CA LEU A 645 -20.52 -36.41 -18.59
C LEU A 645 -21.04 -37.73 -19.18
N PRO A 646 -22.23 -37.77 -19.83
CA PRO A 646 -22.61 -38.96 -20.57
C PRO A 646 -21.71 -39.05 -21.80
N THR A 647 -20.82 -40.04 -21.78
CA THR A 647 -20.24 -40.58 -23.00
C THR A 647 -21.40 -41.00 -23.91
N LEU A 648 -21.61 -40.24 -24.98
CA LEU A 648 -22.35 -40.68 -26.17
C LEU A 648 -21.52 -41.81 -26.82
N SER A 649 -21.46 -42.95 -26.15
CA SER A 649 -20.91 -44.18 -26.67
C SER A 649 -21.92 -44.74 -27.66
N ARG A 650 -21.68 -44.45 -28.93
CA ARG A 650 -22.45 -44.96 -30.06
C ARG A 650 -22.08 -46.43 -30.28
N HIS A 651 -22.52 -47.31 -29.37
CA HIS A 651 -22.55 -48.75 -29.63
C HIS A 651 -23.88 -49.10 -30.30
N VAL A 652 -23.88 -49.13 -31.63
CA VAL A 652 -24.83 -49.95 -32.39
C VAL A 652 -24.16 -51.29 -32.61
N ALA A 653 -24.57 -52.27 -31.81
CA ALA A 653 -24.31 -53.68 -32.07
C ALA A 653 -25.27 -54.14 -33.19
N LEU A 654 -24.70 -54.65 -34.28
CA LEU A 654 -25.42 -55.50 -35.25
C LEU A 654 -24.49 -56.66 -35.60
N ASN A 655 -24.82 -57.84 -35.06
CA ASN A 655 -24.24 -59.11 -35.47
C ASN A 655 -25.04 -59.72 -36.62
N ASN A 656 -24.29 -60.42 -37.48
CA ASN A 656 -24.67 -61.50 -38.41
C ASN A 656 -25.34 -61.15 -39.74
N ALA A 657 -24.54 -61.16 -40.80
CA ALA A 657 -24.85 -61.92 -42.01
C ALA A 657 -23.55 -62.42 -42.70
N THR A 658 -23.61 -63.69 -43.06
CA THR A 658 -22.60 -64.57 -43.65
C THR A 658 -22.24 -64.28 -45.11
N VAL A 659 -20.98 -64.62 -45.46
CA VAL A 659 -20.57 -65.43 -46.64
C VAL A 659 -20.04 -64.74 -47.95
N PHE A 660 -18.96 -65.36 -48.46
CA PHE A 660 -18.28 -65.32 -49.78
C PHE A 660 -17.22 -64.24 -50.13
N ASN A 661 -15.95 -64.62 -49.89
CA ASN A 661 -14.88 -64.93 -50.87
C ASN A 661 -14.47 -63.91 -51.98
N THR A 662 -13.14 -63.78 -52.10
CA THR A 662 -12.30 -63.61 -53.32
C THR A 662 -11.78 -62.21 -53.75
N THR A 663 -10.45 -62.18 -53.93
CA THR A 663 -9.63 -61.50 -54.98
C THR A 663 -9.14 -60.05 -54.82
N GLN A 664 -7.82 -59.95 -54.60
CA GLN A 664 -6.79 -59.21 -55.38
C GLN A 664 -6.84 -57.67 -55.57
N GLN A 665 -5.64 -57.11 -55.31
CA GLN A 665 -4.94 -56.06 -56.08
C GLN A 665 -5.46 -54.62 -56.06
N LYS A 666 -4.71 -53.67 -55.46
CA LYS A 666 -3.62 -52.91 -56.12
C LYS A 666 -3.06 -51.77 -55.25
N GLN A 667 -1.74 -51.64 -55.29
CA GLN A 667 -0.92 -50.45 -55.04
C GLN A 667 -1.50 -49.17 -55.66
N PHE A 668 -1.35 -48.00 -55.04
CA PHE A 668 -0.26 -47.03 -55.31
C PHE A 668 -0.48 -45.64 -54.66
N GLN A 669 0.67 -45.04 -54.28
CA GLN A 669 1.04 -43.61 -54.32
C GLN A 669 0.56 -42.61 -53.24
N THR A 670 1.48 -42.34 -52.32
CA THR A 670 2.21 -41.06 -52.14
C THR A 670 1.65 -39.82 -52.85
N ILE A 671 1.26 -38.81 -52.05
CA ILE A 671 1.84 -37.44 -52.01
C ILE A 671 1.95 -37.06 -50.54
#